data_AF-A0A8H3YSW3-F1
#
_entry.id   AF-A0A8H3YSW3-F1
#
_cell.length_a   1.000
_cell.length_b   1.000
_cell.length_c   1.000
_cell.angle_alpha   90.00
_cell.angle_beta   90.00
_cell.angle_gamma   90.00
#
_symmetry.space_group_name_H-M   'P 1'
#
loop_
_entity.id
_entity.type
_entity.pdbx_description
1 polymer ?
#
loop_
_entity_poly.entity_id
_entity_poly.type
_entity_poly.pdbx_seq_one_letter_code
_entity_poly.pdbx_strand_id
1 'polypeptide(L)'
;MPKEHKKRGRRAEEKKRKHEDHHEDEVEAKRPRVSAEHVDMAEGEQLYNQEGQAYPNPDDAKYFGMLDEDEQEYFKRADDMLEANQFQDEDDRSNFLASVYKEAEGKELKMACSQGCSRLMERLIQTSTTGQLKTLFQKFSSNFLHLVQHRFASHCCESLFIQAAPCVTTELRSGPQREDSDDPSDVLVSMEDLFLSAIRELDEYLGFLMTDRFASHTLRVLLVVLSGQALAATGGTHSGSLLRSKKKEHVYAGSEKKPDFSLEARAVPAGFTQAMENIITKSVAGLDTSSLRALATSQTGNPTLQLLISLELSTFGKSKAKDENSIMYKLLPDDPISDINDSGKWLSALAYDTVGSRLLETIIKDCPGKMFKPIYRQLFKSRLEKLARNDTASYVVSEILKRLGKDDLKEAMELLCFNMTILVEHNRTALIKTLIQRCVYREIETSRIAQTLEAAYSGPRGFEITKLLRTQDLPLENVKGTKDQAADKLHGSLLAQEMVKIPGALSNLIFDSFARLTPQLSLAIARDPTSSHALQASLKGENSSVIFRRKMIQHFYGHVAEMALDPAASHVIDAVWTGTNGLAFIRERIAEELAEAEASLRESHVGRAVWRNWKMDLYKRRRRDWVVESRQEAGSDGFMSFPEVEKLELGDDGKVANKVKVGGHMSAIEKARIKFAQKKEKENAAKGKERVASAVAV
;
A
#
# COMPACT_ATOMS: atom_id res chain seq x y z
N MET A 1 54.98 -12.61 3.92
CA MET A 1 55.68 -11.39 4.39
C MET A 1 55.64 -10.33 3.28
N PRO A 2 55.45 -9.05 3.64
CA PRO A 2 54.50 -8.17 2.97
C PRO A 2 55.15 -7.10 2.08
N LYS A 3 54.42 -6.62 1.07
CA LYS A 3 54.74 -5.38 0.36
C LYS A 3 53.68 -4.32 0.66
N GLU A 4 54.21 -3.14 0.96
CA GLU A 4 53.61 -2.02 1.67
C GLU A 4 52.53 -1.25 0.90
N HIS A 5 51.62 -0.68 1.69
CA HIS A 5 50.66 0.35 1.31
C HIS A 5 51.35 1.61 0.76
N LYS A 6 50.97 2.05 -0.45
CA LYS A 6 51.18 3.43 -0.91
C LYS A 6 49.84 4.17 -1.04
N LYS A 7 49.62 5.11 -0.12
CA LYS A 7 48.65 6.22 -0.22
C LYS A 7 48.90 7.00 -1.50
N ARG A 8 47.83 7.28 -2.27
CA ARG A 8 47.88 8.24 -3.39
C ARG A 8 46.82 9.33 -3.20
N GLY A 9 47.18 10.33 -2.42
CA GLY A 9 46.58 11.66 -2.47
C GLY A 9 47.21 12.46 -3.60
N ARG A 10 46.38 13.00 -4.51
CA ARG A 10 46.70 14.15 -5.37
C ARG A 10 45.51 14.76 -6.14
N ARG A 11 44.27 14.36 -5.83
CA ARG A 11 43.04 14.91 -6.46
C ARG A 11 42.16 15.76 -5.54
N ALA A 12 42.51 15.86 -4.25
CA ALA A 12 41.73 16.63 -3.26
C ALA A 12 42.22 18.07 -3.08
N GLU A 13 43.48 18.41 -3.42
CA GLU A 13 44.01 19.76 -3.26
C GLU A 13 43.70 20.69 -4.44
N GLU A 14 43.44 20.16 -5.63
CA GLU A 14 43.12 20.96 -6.82
C GLU A 14 41.69 21.53 -6.80
N LYS A 15 40.82 20.99 -5.94
CA LYS A 15 39.44 21.46 -5.75
C LYS A 15 39.31 22.58 -4.71
N LYS A 16 40.34 22.80 -3.87
CA LYS A 16 40.38 23.89 -2.88
C LYS A 16 40.95 25.20 -3.42
N ARG A 17 41.73 25.17 -4.51
CA ARG A 17 42.40 26.36 -5.08
C ARG A 17 41.62 27.14 -6.14
N LYS A 18 40.39 26.72 -6.49
CA LYS A 18 39.55 27.40 -7.49
C LYS A 18 38.37 28.19 -6.87
N HIS A 19 38.38 28.43 -5.56
CA HIS A 19 37.27 29.10 -4.88
C HIS A 19 37.61 30.46 -4.24
N GLU A 20 38.80 31.04 -4.51
CA GLU A 20 39.23 32.28 -3.84
C GLU A 20 39.42 33.51 -4.74
N ASP A 21 39.17 33.48 -6.05
CA ASP A 21 39.23 34.69 -6.88
C ASP A 21 37.96 34.85 -7.72
N HIS A 22 37.08 35.74 -7.27
CA HIS A 22 36.38 36.78 -8.06
C HIS A 22 35.19 37.35 -7.27
N HIS A 23 35.36 38.56 -6.74
CA HIS A 23 34.31 39.48 -6.32
C HIS A 23 34.28 40.62 -7.33
N GLU A 24 33.13 40.91 -7.96
CA GLU A 24 32.62 42.26 -8.29
C GLU A 24 31.22 42.18 -8.94
N ASP A 25 30.27 42.81 -8.24
CA ASP A 25 28.93 43.35 -8.55
C ASP A 25 28.07 42.89 -9.76
N GLU A 26 26.88 42.34 -9.47
CA GLU A 26 25.60 42.79 -10.05
C GLU A 26 24.39 42.31 -9.20
N VAL A 27 23.46 43.22 -8.89
CA VAL A 27 22.35 43.04 -7.96
C VAL A 27 21.07 42.64 -8.71
N GLU A 28 20.59 41.40 -8.53
CA GLU A 28 19.20 41.03 -8.76
C GLU A 28 18.67 40.12 -7.64
N ALA A 29 17.62 40.59 -6.95
CA ALA A 29 17.04 39.96 -5.79
C ALA A 29 16.35 38.62 -6.11
N LYS A 30 16.99 37.50 -5.75
CA LYS A 30 16.35 36.17 -5.63
C LYS A 30 16.32 35.74 -4.16
N ARG A 31 15.11 35.41 -3.69
CA ARG A 31 14.80 34.87 -2.36
C ARG A 31 15.71 33.68 -2.01
N PRO A 32 16.35 33.62 -0.83
CA PRO A 32 17.16 32.47 -0.47
C PRO A 32 16.26 31.28 -0.09
N ARG A 33 16.48 30.16 -0.78
CA ARG A 33 16.13 28.82 -0.32
C ARG A 33 16.97 28.53 0.93
N VAL A 34 16.30 28.25 2.05
CA VAL A 34 16.94 27.70 3.23
C VAL A 34 17.37 26.26 2.91
N SER A 35 18.67 26.05 2.72
CA SER A 35 19.29 24.74 2.76
C SER A 35 19.21 24.23 4.19
N ALA A 36 18.45 23.16 4.39
CA ALA A 36 18.27 22.46 5.67
C ALA A 36 19.52 21.65 6.05
N GLU A 37 20.66 22.32 6.19
CA GLU A 37 21.90 21.78 6.73
C GLU A 37 22.42 22.70 7.84
N HIS A 38 21.57 23.01 8.81
CA HIS A 38 21.93 23.34 10.19
C HIS A 38 20.85 22.70 11.06
N VAL A 39 21.17 21.54 11.63
CA VAL A 39 20.39 21.01 12.74
C VAL A 39 20.91 21.75 13.96
N ASP A 40 20.28 22.86 14.29
CA ASP A 40 20.49 23.49 15.57
C ASP A 40 20.20 22.44 16.65
N MET A 41 21.20 22.15 17.48
CA MET A 41 20.99 21.45 18.74
C MET A 41 20.16 22.38 19.62
N ALA A 42 18.84 22.31 19.48
CA ALA A 42 17.95 22.90 20.45
C ALA A 42 18.19 22.18 21.79
N GLU A 43 18.77 22.90 22.75
CA GLU A 43 18.81 22.51 24.16
C GLU A 43 17.42 22.04 24.57
N GLY A 44 17.31 20.83 25.13
CA GLY A 44 16.04 20.27 25.55
C GLY A 44 15.46 21.10 26.70
N GLU A 45 14.30 21.73 26.48
CA GLU A 45 13.52 22.30 27.58
C GLU A 45 13.14 21.19 28.56
N GLN A 46 13.55 21.35 29.83
CA GLN A 46 13.17 20.44 30.91
C GLN A 46 11.67 20.55 31.19
N LEU A 47 10.95 19.46 30.91
CA LEU A 47 9.53 19.31 31.22
C LEU A 47 9.40 18.88 32.68
N TYR A 48 8.39 19.39 33.38
CA TYR A 48 8.10 19.06 34.78
C TYR A 48 6.80 18.26 34.90
N ASN A 49 6.74 17.32 35.84
CA ASN A 49 5.53 16.59 36.19
C ASN A 49 4.58 17.45 37.05
N GLN A 50 3.41 16.92 37.40
CA GLN A 50 2.38 17.64 38.17
C GLN A 50 2.84 18.09 39.57
N GLU A 51 3.89 17.49 40.13
CA GLU A 51 4.45 17.85 41.44
C GLU A 51 5.62 18.86 41.32
N GLY A 52 5.90 19.37 40.11
CA GLY A 52 7.02 20.28 39.87
C GLY A 52 8.38 19.58 39.87
N GLN A 53 8.43 18.26 39.75
CA GLN A 53 9.67 17.50 39.57
C GLN A 53 10.00 17.41 38.08
N ALA A 54 11.25 17.64 37.72
CA ALA A 54 11.69 17.49 36.34
C ALA A 54 11.51 16.04 35.89
N TYR A 55 10.95 15.84 34.69
CA TYR A 55 11.05 14.54 34.04
C TYR A 55 12.54 14.20 33.84
N PRO A 56 12.94 12.92 33.99
CA PRO A 56 14.33 12.52 33.80
C PRO A 56 14.82 13.01 32.44
N ASN A 57 15.94 13.75 32.44
CA ASN A 57 16.53 14.22 31.21
C ASN A 57 17.00 13.00 30.40
N PRO A 58 16.77 12.92 29.08
CA PRO A 58 17.28 11.79 28.28
C PRO A 58 18.81 11.59 28.40
N ASP A 59 19.55 12.64 28.77
CA ASP A 59 20.99 12.61 29.03
C ASP A 59 21.38 12.06 30.43
N ASP A 60 20.42 11.91 31.36
CA ASP A 60 20.55 11.12 32.60
C ASP A 60 20.23 9.63 32.35
N ALA A 61 20.50 9.18 31.13
CA ALA A 61 20.35 7.79 30.71
C ALA A 61 21.04 6.85 31.71
N LYS A 62 20.26 5.96 32.33
CA LYS A 62 20.76 4.89 33.19
C LYS A 62 21.81 4.09 32.41
N TYR A 63 23.07 4.28 32.76
CA TYR A 63 24.19 3.66 32.07
C TYR A 63 24.37 2.22 32.55
N PHE A 64 24.23 1.26 31.64
CA PHE A 64 24.36 -0.17 31.94
C PHE A 64 25.80 -0.70 31.77
N GLY A 65 26.76 0.17 31.49
CA GLY A 65 28.11 -0.22 31.10
C GLY A 65 28.27 -0.37 29.59
N MET A 66 29.53 -0.36 29.14
CA MET A 66 29.89 -0.71 27.76
C MET A 66 30.28 -2.18 27.68
N LEU A 67 30.14 -2.73 26.48
CA LEU A 67 30.77 -3.98 26.10
C LEU A 67 32.26 -3.71 25.87
N ASP A 68 33.14 -4.63 26.27
CA ASP A 68 34.56 -4.53 25.96
C ASP A 68 34.84 -4.76 24.45
N GLU A 69 36.08 -4.55 24.02
CA GLU A 69 36.44 -4.65 22.60
C GLU A 69 36.22 -6.06 22.04
N ASP A 70 36.51 -7.10 22.84
CA ASP A 70 36.39 -8.50 22.46
C ASP A 70 34.90 -8.89 22.33
N GLU A 71 34.07 -8.46 23.28
CA GLU A 71 32.62 -8.63 23.28
C GLU A 71 31.97 -7.93 22.08
N GLN A 72 32.36 -6.68 21.80
CA GLN A 72 31.84 -5.95 20.64
C GLN A 72 32.22 -6.63 19.33
N GLU A 73 33.45 -7.12 19.20
CA GLU A 73 33.89 -7.81 18.01
C GLU A 73 33.16 -9.15 17.85
N TYR A 74 32.99 -9.91 18.93
CA TYR A 74 32.22 -11.16 18.93
C TYR A 74 30.79 -10.94 18.43
N PHE A 75 30.06 -10.00 19.04
CA PHE A 75 28.67 -9.75 18.68
C PHE A 75 28.53 -9.17 17.27
N LYS A 76 29.49 -8.35 16.82
CA LYS A 76 29.48 -7.88 15.44
C LYS A 76 29.65 -9.01 14.43
N ARG A 77 30.60 -9.93 14.68
CA ARG A 77 30.77 -11.11 13.82
C ARG A 77 29.52 -12.00 13.85
N ALA A 78 28.86 -12.12 15.00
CA ALA A 78 27.61 -12.87 15.11
C ALA A 78 26.47 -12.21 14.33
N ASP A 79 26.38 -10.88 14.34
CA ASP A 79 25.43 -10.11 13.54
C ASP A 79 25.64 -10.38 12.04
N ASP A 80 26.87 -10.22 11.55
CA ASP A 80 27.23 -10.44 10.14
C ASP A 80 26.91 -11.87 9.68
N MET A 81 27.17 -12.88 10.52
CA MET A 81 26.90 -14.29 10.22
C MET A 81 25.40 -14.58 10.13
N LEU A 82 24.60 -14.02 11.04
CA LEU A 82 23.14 -14.15 11.02
C LEU A 82 22.50 -13.39 9.86
N GLU A 83 23.06 -12.24 9.47
CA GLU A 83 22.61 -11.47 8.30
C GLU A 83 22.91 -12.22 7.00
N ALA A 84 24.11 -12.79 6.88
CA ALA A 84 24.50 -13.57 5.72
C ALA A 84 23.66 -14.87 5.58
N ASN A 85 23.20 -15.43 6.71
CA ASN A 85 22.40 -16.65 6.79
C ASN A 85 23.02 -17.83 6.01
N GLN A 86 24.34 -18.00 6.12
CA GLN A 86 25.14 -19.03 5.43
C GLN A 86 25.41 -20.25 6.33
N PHE A 87 24.39 -20.73 7.03
CA PHE A 87 24.49 -21.94 7.86
C PHE A 87 24.38 -23.19 6.99
N GLN A 88 25.02 -24.30 7.41
CA GLN A 88 24.99 -25.55 6.65
C GLN A 88 23.58 -26.17 6.69
N ASP A 89 22.95 -26.12 7.85
CA ASP A 89 21.58 -26.57 8.13
C ASP A 89 20.96 -25.76 9.28
N GLU A 90 19.69 -26.03 9.59
CA GLU A 90 18.96 -25.35 10.69
C GLU A 90 19.47 -25.76 12.09
N ASP A 91 20.06 -26.95 12.23
CA ASP A 91 20.61 -27.42 13.51
C ASP A 91 21.89 -26.67 13.86
N ASP A 92 22.79 -26.45 12.88
CA ASP A 92 23.98 -25.60 12.99
C ASP A 92 23.60 -24.17 13.35
N ARG A 93 22.56 -23.62 12.72
CA ARG A 93 22.02 -22.30 13.06
C ARG A 93 21.48 -22.25 14.49
N SER A 94 20.74 -23.26 14.92
CA SER A 94 20.19 -23.35 16.29
C SER A 94 21.30 -23.42 17.34
N ASN A 95 22.32 -24.24 17.10
CA ASN A 95 23.49 -24.36 17.97
C ASN A 95 24.29 -23.04 18.04
N PHE A 96 24.45 -22.37 16.90
CA PHE A 96 25.07 -21.05 16.85
C PHE A 96 24.28 -20.03 17.68
N LEU A 97 22.97 -19.93 17.50
CA LEU A 97 22.12 -19.04 18.30
C LEU A 97 22.22 -19.34 19.79
N ALA A 98 22.20 -20.60 20.21
CA ALA A 98 22.38 -20.99 21.60
C ALA A 98 23.72 -20.49 22.18
N SER A 99 24.80 -20.56 21.40
CA SER A 99 26.10 -20.01 21.82
C SER A 99 26.07 -18.49 21.99
N VAL A 100 25.38 -17.77 21.10
CA VAL A 100 25.24 -16.31 21.18
C VAL A 100 24.39 -15.91 22.40
N TYR A 101 23.29 -16.62 22.68
CA TYR A 101 22.48 -16.39 23.88
C TYR A 101 23.26 -16.58 25.16
N LYS A 102 24.11 -17.61 25.20
CA LYS A 102 24.99 -17.87 26.35
C LYS A 102 26.00 -16.73 26.57
N GLU A 103 26.58 -16.21 25.50
CA GLU A 103 27.52 -15.08 25.60
C GLU A 103 26.81 -13.76 25.95
N ALA A 104 25.54 -13.61 25.56
CA ALA A 104 24.71 -12.45 25.86
C ALA A 104 24.19 -12.41 27.31
N GLU A 105 24.28 -13.53 28.05
CA GLU A 105 23.75 -13.64 29.41
C GLU A 105 24.39 -12.62 30.37
N GLY A 106 23.57 -11.77 30.99
CA GLY A 106 24.02 -10.69 31.87
C GLY A 106 24.53 -9.43 31.13
N LYS A 107 24.52 -9.44 29.80
CA LYS A 107 24.96 -8.33 28.93
C LYS A 107 23.81 -7.76 28.08
N GLU A 108 22.58 -8.24 28.29
CA GLU A 108 21.42 -7.96 27.43
C GLU A 108 21.11 -6.46 27.34
N LEU A 109 21.13 -5.76 28.49
CA LEU A 109 20.89 -4.31 28.56
C LEU A 109 22.01 -3.51 27.86
N LYS A 110 23.27 -3.94 28.00
CA LYS A 110 24.41 -3.32 27.32
C LYS A 110 24.29 -3.49 25.80
N MET A 111 23.92 -4.68 25.35
CA MET A 111 23.71 -4.98 23.94
C MET A 111 22.57 -4.14 23.35
N ALA A 112 21.42 -4.06 24.02
CA ALA A 112 20.27 -3.27 23.58
C ALA A 112 20.58 -1.76 23.50
N CYS A 113 21.41 -1.24 24.42
CA CYS A 113 21.83 0.15 24.41
C CYS A 113 23.04 0.45 23.51
N SER A 114 23.66 -0.55 22.89
CA SER A 114 24.82 -0.37 22.01
C SER A 114 24.42 -0.10 20.56
N GLN A 115 25.07 0.86 19.91
CA GLN A 115 24.87 1.14 18.48
C GLN A 115 25.20 -0.08 17.60
N GLY A 116 26.25 -0.82 17.94
CA GLY A 116 26.72 -1.96 17.14
C GLY A 116 25.96 -3.26 17.40
N CYS A 117 25.37 -3.42 18.59
CA CYS A 117 24.78 -4.70 19.02
C CYS A 117 23.25 -4.66 19.16
N SER A 118 22.61 -3.49 19.13
CA SER A 118 21.15 -3.38 19.19
C SER A 118 20.44 -4.06 18.01
N ARG A 119 21.05 -4.03 16.83
CA ARG A 119 20.56 -4.75 15.64
C ARG A 119 20.62 -6.25 15.81
N LEU A 120 21.74 -6.76 16.35
CA LEU A 120 21.85 -8.16 16.73
C LEU A 120 20.75 -8.53 17.73
N MET A 121 20.52 -7.68 18.75
CA MET A 121 19.45 -7.90 19.73
C MET A 121 18.06 -7.97 19.05
N GLU A 122 17.74 -7.06 18.12
CA GLU A 122 16.48 -7.14 17.34
C GLU A 122 16.39 -8.46 16.55
N ARG A 123 17.48 -8.92 15.93
CA ARG A 123 17.50 -10.19 15.17
C ARG A 123 17.40 -11.42 16.08
N LEU A 124 18.02 -11.39 17.26
CA LEU A 124 17.87 -12.43 18.27
C LEU A 124 16.41 -12.53 18.70
N ILE A 125 15.76 -11.40 19.00
CA ILE A 125 14.33 -11.33 19.34
C ILE A 125 13.44 -11.97 18.25
N GLN A 126 13.72 -11.71 16.97
CA GLN A 126 12.95 -12.29 15.85
C GLN A 126 13.06 -13.82 15.74
N THR A 127 14.11 -14.41 16.32
CA THR A 127 14.40 -15.85 16.24
C THR A 127 14.24 -16.56 17.58
N SER A 128 13.87 -15.83 18.64
CA SER A 128 13.70 -16.35 19.98
C SER A 128 12.51 -17.32 20.08
N THR A 129 12.67 -18.37 20.90
CA THR A 129 11.53 -19.17 21.40
C THR A 129 10.71 -18.40 22.43
N THR A 130 9.54 -18.90 22.82
CA THR A 130 8.70 -18.25 23.84
C THR A 130 9.45 -18.09 25.17
N GLY A 131 10.17 -19.10 25.61
CA GLY A 131 10.97 -19.09 26.83
C GLY A 131 12.10 -18.06 26.75
N GLN A 132 12.82 -17.99 25.63
CA GLN A 132 13.86 -16.97 25.41
C GLN A 132 13.28 -15.55 25.43
N LEU A 133 12.11 -15.34 24.80
CA LEU A 133 11.40 -14.05 24.85
C LEU A 133 11.00 -13.69 26.29
N LYS A 134 10.46 -14.63 27.07
CA LYS A 134 10.12 -14.39 28.49
C LYS A 134 11.35 -14.00 29.30
N THR A 135 12.45 -14.73 29.16
CA THR A 135 13.71 -14.42 29.84
C THR A 135 14.20 -13.03 29.48
N LEU A 136 14.23 -12.67 28.19
CA LEU A 136 14.67 -11.35 27.75
C LEU A 136 13.75 -10.24 28.27
N PHE A 137 12.43 -10.46 28.27
CA PHE A 137 11.46 -9.53 28.84
C PHE A 137 11.69 -9.31 30.34
N GLN A 138 11.99 -10.38 31.09
CA GLN A 138 12.36 -10.30 32.50
C GLN A 138 13.67 -9.54 32.71
N LYS A 139 14.69 -9.72 31.86
CA LYS A 139 15.95 -8.95 31.91
C LYS A 139 15.73 -7.46 31.65
N PHE A 140 14.76 -7.10 30.80
CA PHE A 140 14.40 -5.71 30.51
C PHE A 140 13.50 -5.08 31.59
N SER A 141 12.83 -5.91 32.40
CA SER A 141 11.95 -5.44 33.47
C SER A 141 12.71 -4.56 34.45
N SER A 142 12.03 -3.54 35.02
CA SER A 142 12.60 -2.45 35.84
C SER A 142 13.50 -1.46 35.10
N ASN A 143 13.63 -1.60 33.77
CA ASN A 143 14.40 -0.68 32.93
C ASN A 143 13.65 -0.23 31.68
N PHE A 144 12.40 -0.66 31.46
CA PHE A 144 11.59 -0.26 30.31
C PHE A 144 11.49 1.25 30.16
N LEU A 145 11.31 2.02 31.24
CA LEU A 145 11.23 3.48 31.15
C LEU A 145 12.45 4.06 30.44
N HIS A 146 13.64 3.58 30.78
CA HIS A 146 14.88 4.02 30.15
C HIS A 146 15.03 3.46 28.74
N LEU A 147 14.74 2.16 28.54
CA LEU A 147 14.93 1.50 27.25
C LEU A 147 14.02 2.08 26.17
N VAL A 148 12.76 2.41 26.48
CA VAL A 148 11.83 2.99 25.50
C VAL A 148 12.23 4.39 25.05
N GLN A 149 12.93 5.15 25.89
CA GLN A 149 13.46 6.50 25.58
C GLN A 149 14.81 6.44 24.88
N HIS A 150 15.48 5.30 24.84
CA HIS A 150 16.83 5.20 24.34
C HIS A 150 16.85 5.04 22.81
N ARG A 151 17.75 5.77 22.12
CA ARG A 151 17.84 5.83 20.64
C ARG A 151 18.02 4.49 19.92
N PHE A 152 18.53 3.47 20.61
CA PHE A 152 18.74 2.12 20.06
C PHE A 152 17.79 1.11 20.73
N ALA A 153 17.86 0.96 22.05
CA ALA A 153 17.02 0.04 22.81
C ALA A 153 15.49 0.24 22.64
N SER A 154 15.01 1.42 22.25
CA SER A 154 13.58 1.62 21.92
C SER A 154 13.14 0.68 20.79
N HIS A 155 13.97 0.49 19.78
CA HIS A 155 13.72 -0.45 18.70
C HIS A 155 13.75 -1.91 19.17
N CYS A 156 14.65 -2.26 20.10
CA CYS A 156 14.64 -3.57 20.72
C CYS A 156 13.33 -3.81 21.51
N CYS A 157 12.80 -2.79 22.19
CA CYS A 157 11.50 -2.87 22.87
C CYS A 157 10.34 -3.05 21.88
N GLU A 158 10.33 -2.30 20.78
CA GLU A 158 9.34 -2.48 19.70
C GLU A 158 9.34 -3.93 19.20
N SER A 159 10.51 -4.46 18.86
CA SER A 159 10.67 -5.83 18.35
C SER A 159 10.27 -6.86 19.40
N LEU A 160 10.66 -6.66 20.66
CA LEU A 160 10.28 -7.54 21.76
C LEU A 160 8.76 -7.58 21.95
N PHE A 161 8.10 -6.42 21.97
CA PHE A 161 6.65 -6.35 22.12
C PHE A 161 5.91 -7.00 20.94
N ILE A 162 6.41 -6.85 19.72
CA ILE A 162 5.79 -7.45 18.53
C ILE A 162 5.95 -8.96 18.53
N GLN A 163 7.16 -9.47 18.80
CA GLN A 163 7.43 -10.92 18.79
C GLN A 163 6.83 -11.64 20.00
N ALA A 164 6.72 -10.97 21.15
CA ALA A 164 6.05 -11.53 22.33
C ALA A 164 4.51 -11.51 22.22
N ALA A 165 3.93 -10.68 21.35
CA ALA A 165 2.48 -10.52 21.25
C ALA A 165 1.70 -11.80 20.86
N PRO A 166 2.17 -12.64 19.91
CA PRO A 166 1.55 -13.93 19.61
C PRO A 166 1.59 -14.92 20.79
N CYS A 167 2.63 -14.86 21.62
CA CYS A 167 2.78 -15.74 22.77
C CYS A 167 1.61 -15.56 23.76
N VAL A 168 1.19 -14.31 23.99
CA VAL A 168 0.00 -13.99 24.81
C VAL A 168 -1.26 -14.67 24.27
N THR A 169 -1.46 -14.66 22.95
CA THR A 169 -2.63 -15.28 22.32
C THR A 169 -2.58 -16.81 22.41
N THR A 170 -1.39 -17.40 22.29
CA THR A 170 -1.19 -18.84 22.49
C THR A 170 -1.47 -19.24 23.93
N GLU A 171 -0.95 -18.50 24.90
CA GLU A 171 -1.20 -18.74 26.34
C GLU A 171 -2.66 -18.52 26.73
N LEU A 172 -3.36 -17.56 26.11
CA LEU A 172 -4.79 -17.36 26.32
C LEU A 172 -5.62 -18.59 25.90
N ARG A 173 -5.18 -19.34 24.89
CA ARG A 173 -5.88 -20.54 24.40
C ARG A 173 -5.48 -21.80 25.15
N SER A 174 -4.20 -21.96 25.43
CA SER A 174 -3.61 -23.22 25.92
C SER A 174 -3.16 -23.17 27.38
N GLY A 175 -3.27 -22.01 28.03
CA GLY A 175 -2.64 -21.73 29.32
C GLY A 175 -1.12 -21.51 29.21
N PRO A 176 -0.48 -20.91 30.23
CA PRO A 176 0.97 -20.79 30.30
C PRO A 176 1.63 -22.19 30.33
N GLN A 177 2.57 -22.42 29.41
CA GLN A 177 3.33 -23.68 29.34
C GLN A 177 4.70 -23.51 30.00
N ARG A 178 5.20 -24.58 30.62
CA ARG A 178 6.62 -24.68 31.01
C ARG A 178 7.41 -25.13 29.79
N GLU A 179 8.41 -24.36 29.37
CA GLU A 179 9.40 -24.81 28.40
C GLU A 179 10.59 -25.39 29.19
N ASP A 180 10.86 -26.69 29.02
CA ASP A 180 12.11 -27.41 29.32
C ASP A 180 12.90 -27.05 30.60
N SER A 181 12.24 -26.69 31.71
CA SER A 181 12.86 -26.66 33.04
C SER A 181 12.29 -27.77 33.94
N ASP A 182 13.17 -28.71 34.32
CA ASP A 182 12.90 -29.79 35.29
C ASP A 182 12.85 -29.27 36.74
N ASP A 183 13.03 -27.96 36.97
CA ASP A 183 13.01 -27.35 38.29
C ASP A 183 11.58 -26.98 38.72
N PRO A 184 10.98 -27.68 39.72
CA PRO A 184 9.63 -27.39 40.18
C PRO A 184 9.49 -26.02 40.86
N SER A 185 10.60 -25.37 41.20
CA SER A 185 10.65 -24.07 41.90
C SER A 185 10.60 -22.85 40.97
N ASP A 186 10.67 -23.05 39.66
CA ASP A 186 10.69 -21.96 38.68
C ASP A 186 9.30 -21.29 38.58
N VAL A 187 9.25 -19.98 38.83
CA VAL A 187 8.01 -19.21 38.84
C VAL A 187 7.52 -19.02 37.40
N LEU A 188 6.40 -19.64 37.08
CA LEU A 188 5.80 -19.61 35.76
C LEU A 188 5.08 -18.27 35.54
N VAL A 189 5.80 -17.25 35.08
CA VAL A 189 5.21 -15.94 34.74
C VAL A 189 4.59 -16.01 33.35
N SER A 190 3.33 -15.60 33.24
CA SER A 190 2.64 -15.51 31.94
C SER A 190 3.22 -14.35 31.12
N MET A 191 3.15 -14.46 29.78
CA MET A 191 3.53 -13.34 28.92
C MET A 191 2.61 -12.13 29.15
N GLU A 192 1.33 -12.35 29.47
CA GLU A 192 0.40 -11.28 29.85
C GLU A 192 0.93 -10.48 31.06
N ASP A 193 1.35 -11.15 32.13
CA ASP A 193 1.85 -10.50 33.34
C ASP A 193 3.12 -9.68 33.09
N LEU A 194 4.00 -10.17 32.21
CA LEU A 194 5.21 -9.45 31.80
C LEU A 194 4.86 -8.12 31.12
N PHE A 195 3.94 -8.14 30.15
CA PHE A 195 3.43 -6.92 29.53
C PHE A 195 2.78 -5.97 30.55
N LEU A 196 1.93 -6.48 31.43
CA LEU A 196 1.27 -5.67 32.46
C LEU A 196 2.28 -5.08 33.47
N SER A 197 3.38 -5.78 33.74
CA SER A 197 4.48 -5.26 34.56
C SER A 197 5.24 -4.14 33.87
N ALA A 198 5.54 -4.28 32.57
CA ALA A 198 6.16 -3.21 31.79
C ALA A 198 5.27 -1.95 31.75
N ILE A 199 3.96 -2.11 31.58
CA ILE A 199 3.02 -0.98 31.57
C ILE A 199 3.00 -0.26 32.92
N ARG A 200 3.01 -1.00 34.03
CA ARG A 200 3.10 -0.42 35.38
C ARG A 200 4.36 0.41 35.59
N GLU A 201 5.48 0.03 34.96
CA GLU A 201 6.72 0.81 35.01
C GLU A 201 6.60 2.16 34.28
N LEU A 202 5.79 2.22 33.22
CA LEU A 202 5.62 3.42 32.38
C LEU A 202 4.48 4.34 32.87
N ASP A 203 3.64 3.87 33.79
CA ASP A 203 2.33 4.42 34.12
C ASP A 203 2.35 5.91 34.53
N GLU A 204 3.34 6.30 35.34
CA GLU A 204 3.51 7.68 35.84
C GLU A 204 4.12 8.63 34.79
N TYR A 205 4.65 8.09 33.69
CA TYR A 205 5.38 8.84 32.66
C TYR A 205 4.62 8.95 31.34
N LEU A 206 3.43 8.37 31.22
CA LEU A 206 2.68 8.25 29.97
C LEU A 206 2.43 9.58 29.24
N GLY A 207 2.19 10.67 29.97
CA GLY A 207 2.00 12.00 29.40
C GLY A 207 3.27 12.60 28.79
N PHE A 208 4.45 12.24 29.31
CA PHE A 208 5.74 12.63 28.73
C PHE A 208 6.12 11.70 27.56
N LEU A 209 5.93 10.39 27.71
CA LEU A 209 6.34 9.40 26.71
C LEU A 209 5.61 9.58 25.37
N MET A 210 4.40 10.15 25.36
CA MET A 210 3.67 10.41 24.12
C MET A 210 4.30 11.49 23.24
N THR A 211 5.13 12.39 23.80
CA THR A 211 5.82 13.47 23.08
C THR A 211 7.31 13.21 22.91
N ASP A 212 7.88 12.25 23.63
CA ASP A 212 9.29 11.88 23.47
C ASP A 212 9.61 11.36 22.05
N ARG A 213 10.82 11.69 21.59
CA ARG A 213 11.26 11.41 20.21
C ARG A 213 11.46 9.93 19.91
N PHE A 214 11.70 9.11 20.94
CA PHE A 214 11.92 7.67 20.83
C PHE A 214 10.74 6.91 21.44
N ALA A 215 10.39 7.20 22.69
CA ALA A 215 9.38 6.45 23.44
C ALA A 215 7.98 6.55 22.84
N SER A 216 7.65 7.65 22.16
CA SER A 216 6.34 7.77 21.49
C SER A 216 6.14 6.66 20.45
N HIS A 217 7.19 6.20 19.77
CA HIS A 217 7.10 5.08 18.82
C HIS A 217 6.80 3.76 19.54
N THR A 218 7.58 3.46 20.58
CA THR A 218 7.41 2.25 21.39
C THR A 218 6.04 2.21 22.07
N LEU A 219 5.55 3.34 22.58
CA LEU A 219 4.21 3.46 23.19
C LEU A 219 3.11 3.17 22.17
N ARG A 220 3.24 3.68 20.93
CA ARG A 220 2.29 3.39 19.85
C ARG A 220 2.30 1.90 19.48
N VAL A 221 3.47 1.26 19.43
CA VAL A 221 3.57 -0.20 19.21
C VAL A 221 2.89 -0.97 20.33
N LEU A 222 3.17 -0.60 21.58
CA LEU A 222 2.57 -1.22 22.76
C LEU A 222 1.03 -1.11 22.72
N LEU A 223 0.49 0.07 22.40
CA LEU A 223 -0.96 0.28 22.24
C LEU A 223 -1.59 -0.63 21.16
N VAL A 224 -0.93 -0.78 20.00
CA VAL A 224 -1.41 -1.69 18.95
C VAL A 224 -1.35 -3.15 19.43
N VAL A 225 -0.27 -3.55 20.09
CA VAL A 225 -0.14 -4.87 20.71
C VAL A 225 -1.27 -5.10 21.72
N LEU A 226 -1.58 -4.16 22.60
CA LEU A 226 -2.68 -4.32 23.56
C LEU A 226 -4.06 -4.39 22.89
N SER A 227 -4.26 -3.68 21.78
CA SER A 227 -5.53 -3.64 21.06
C SER A 227 -5.90 -4.92 20.31
N GLY A 228 -4.92 -5.74 19.93
CA GLY A 228 -5.18 -6.90 19.07
C GLY A 228 -5.37 -6.60 17.59
N GLN A 229 -5.24 -5.35 17.17
CA GLN A 229 -5.30 -4.96 15.76
C GLN A 229 -4.01 -5.33 15.03
N ALA A 230 -4.11 -5.60 13.73
CA ALA A 230 -2.93 -5.81 12.90
C ALA A 230 -2.11 -4.51 12.79
N LEU A 231 -0.78 -4.60 12.85
CA LEU A 231 0.11 -3.43 12.69
C LEU A 231 -0.12 -2.74 11.34
N ALA A 232 -0.38 -3.51 10.28
CA ALA A 232 -0.69 -2.99 8.95
C ALA A 232 -2.07 -2.31 8.85
N ALA A 233 -3.02 -2.66 9.72
CA ALA A 233 -4.38 -2.10 9.71
C ALA A 233 -4.52 -0.82 10.54
N THR A 234 -3.59 -0.59 11.47
CA THR A 234 -3.62 0.54 12.41
C THR A 234 -3.06 1.83 11.79
N GLY A 235 -2.43 1.73 10.62
CA GLY A 235 -2.10 2.85 9.77
C GLY A 235 -3.26 3.19 8.83
N GLY A 236 -3.72 4.45 8.83
CA GLY A 236 -4.56 4.95 7.75
C GLY A 236 -3.87 4.87 6.38
N THR A 237 -4.38 5.58 5.37
CA THR A 237 -3.85 5.62 3.99
C THR A 237 -2.36 5.99 3.84
N HIS A 238 -1.65 6.31 4.93
CA HIS A 238 -0.22 6.61 5.00
C HIS A 238 0.53 5.70 6.01
N SER A 239 0.26 4.39 5.93
CA SER A 239 0.56 3.35 6.94
C SER A 239 2.02 3.19 7.41
N GLY A 240 3.02 3.74 6.72
CA GLY A 240 4.41 3.65 7.19
C GLY A 240 4.75 4.63 8.32
N SER A 241 4.05 5.77 8.42
CA SER A 241 4.52 6.92 9.21
C SER A 241 3.97 6.99 10.63
N LEU A 242 2.85 6.32 10.93
CA LEU A 242 2.20 6.42 12.24
C LEU A 242 2.88 5.56 13.31
N LEU A 243 3.47 4.43 12.93
CA LEU A 243 4.14 3.53 13.89
C LEU A 243 5.66 3.63 13.79
N ARG A 244 6.21 3.89 12.59
CA ARG A 244 7.66 3.88 12.34
C ARG A 244 8.18 5.22 11.84
N SER A 245 9.42 5.51 12.20
CA SER A 245 10.21 6.54 11.51
C SER A 245 10.54 6.08 10.09
N LYS A 246 10.42 6.97 9.10
CA LYS A 246 10.80 6.71 7.70
C LYS A 246 12.28 6.37 7.51
N LYS A 247 13.11 6.59 8.54
CA LYS A 247 14.56 6.32 8.54
C LYS A 247 14.93 4.93 9.11
N LYS A 248 13.97 4.13 9.61
CA LYS A 248 14.28 2.80 10.18
C LYS A 248 14.65 1.84 9.05
N GLU A 249 15.86 1.29 9.12
CA GLU A 249 16.31 0.18 8.27
C GLU A 249 15.60 -1.12 8.68
N HIS A 250 15.40 -2.03 7.72
CA HIS A 250 14.71 -3.29 8.00
C HIS A 250 15.72 -4.33 8.48
N VAL A 251 15.50 -4.90 9.67
CA VAL A 251 16.27 -6.03 10.20
C VAL A 251 15.56 -7.32 9.78
N TYR A 252 16.23 -8.20 9.07
CA TYR A 252 15.68 -9.51 8.70
C TYR A 252 16.44 -10.62 9.41
N ALA A 253 15.71 -11.66 9.81
CA ALA A 253 16.28 -12.91 10.29
C ALA A 253 16.14 -14.00 9.21
N GLY A 254 17.21 -14.25 8.46
CA GLY A 254 17.33 -15.38 7.53
C GLY A 254 16.89 -15.10 6.09
N SER A 255 16.78 -16.18 5.29
CA SER A 255 16.49 -16.13 3.84
C SER A 255 15.02 -15.85 3.51
N GLU A 256 14.09 -16.12 4.44
CA GLU A 256 12.69 -15.73 4.31
C GLU A 256 12.54 -14.25 4.68
N LYS A 257 12.18 -13.42 3.71
CA LYS A 257 11.86 -12.00 3.91
C LYS A 257 10.52 -11.81 4.65
N LYS A 258 10.34 -12.44 5.81
CA LYS A 258 9.26 -12.04 6.72
C LYS A 258 9.64 -10.67 7.30
N PRO A 259 8.80 -9.64 7.11
CA PRO A 259 9.13 -8.32 7.63
C PRO A 259 9.10 -8.36 9.16
N ASP A 260 10.20 -7.89 9.76
CA ASP A 260 10.43 -7.55 11.19
C ASP A 260 9.19 -7.02 11.94
N PHE A 261 8.36 -6.28 11.20
CA PHE A 261 7.24 -5.51 11.70
C PHE A 261 5.91 -6.02 11.14
N SER A 262 5.66 -7.33 11.26
CA SER A 262 4.37 -7.94 10.92
C SER A 262 3.71 -8.54 12.15
N LEU A 263 2.52 -8.03 12.46
CA LEU A 263 1.63 -8.58 13.47
C LEU A 263 0.24 -8.59 12.88
N GLU A 264 -0.35 -9.77 12.84
CA GLU A 264 -1.73 -9.97 12.38
C GLU A 264 -2.72 -9.65 13.49
N ALA A 265 -4.00 -9.50 13.12
CA ALA A 265 -5.06 -9.30 14.09
C ALA A 265 -5.21 -10.55 14.98
N ARG A 266 -5.33 -10.37 16.29
CA ARG A 266 -5.34 -11.47 17.26
C ARG A 266 -6.27 -11.19 18.43
N ALA A 267 -6.72 -12.26 19.09
CA ALA A 267 -7.45 -12.15 20.34
C ALA A 267 -6.50 -11.75 21.48
N VAL A 268 -6.96 -10.88 22.37
CA VAL A 268 -6.21 -10.38 23.53
C VAL A 268 -6.98 -10.64 24.82
N PRO A 269 -6.29 -10.86 25.95
CA PRO A 269 -6.92 -10.97 27.26
C PRO A 269 -7.64 -9.69 27.70
N ALA A 270 -8.53 -9.82 28.69
CA ALA A 270 -9.22 -8.66 29.28
C ALA A 270 -8.24 -7.69 29.96
N GLY A 271 -7.15 -8.20 30.56
CA GLY A 271 -6.11 -7.38 31.17
C GLY A 271 -5.47 -6.41 30.18
N PHE A 272 -5.26 -6.83 28.93
CA PHE A 272 -4.73 -5.97 27.87
C PHE A 272 -5.69 -4.84 27.51
N THR A 273 -6.99 -5.14 27.44
CA THR A 273 -8.01 -4.13 27.15
C THR A 273 -8.09 -3.08 28.26
N GLN A 274 -8.03 -3.51 29.53
CA GLN A 274 -8.02 -2.63 30.70
C GLN A 274 -6.76 -1.77 30.76
N ALA A 275 -5.59 -2.38 30.51
CA ALA A 275 -4.32 -1.66 30.49
C ALA A 275 -4.28 -0.62 29.36
N MET A 276 -4.82 -0.94 28.18
CA MET A 276 -4.97 0.01 27.09
C MET A 276 -5.88 1.18 27.47
N GLU A 277 -7.02 0.92 28.12
CA GLU A 277 -7.90 1.99 28.62
C GLU A 277 -7.18 2.90 29.61
N ASN A 278 -6.45 2.32 30.56
CA ASN A 278 -5.65 3.08 31.52
C ASN A 278 -4.60 3.96 30.82
N ILE A 279 -3.87 3.40 29.84
CA ILE A 279 -2.89 4.18 29.06
C ILE A 279 -3.58 5.36 28.36
N ILE A 280 -4.70 5.12 27.67
CA ILE A 280 -5.45 6.16 26.97
C ILE A 280 -5.87 7.29 27.93
N THR A 281 -6.43 6.94 29.09
CA THR A 281 -6.89 7.93 30.07
C THR A 281 -5.73 8.69 30.71
N LYS A 282 -4.67 7.99 31.15
CA LYS A 282 -3.53 8.60 31.85
C LYS A 282 -2.62 9.41 30.93
N SER A 283 -2.43 9.01 29.67
CA SER A 283 -1.64 9.79 28.70
C SER A 283 -2.16 11.22 28.53
N VAL A 284 -3.45 11.46 28.72
CA VAL A 284 -4.06 12.79 28.61
C VAL A 284 -4.58 13.34 29.95
N ALA A 285 -4.22 12.70 31.07
CA ALA A 285 -4.62 13.16 32.39
C ALA A 285 -3.93 14.48 32.73
N GLY A 286 -4.70 15.45 33.24
CA GLY A 286 -4.19 16.78 33.58
C GLY A 286 -3.95 17.73 32.41
N LEU A 287 -4.12 17.29 31.16
CA LEU A 287 -4.09 18.20 30.00
C LEU A 287 -5.44 18.90 29.85
N ASP A 288 -5.41 20.24 29.89
CA ASP A 288 -6.55 21.06 29.50
C ASP A 288 -6.73 21.03 27.96
N THR A 289 -7.84 21.59 27.48
CA THR A 289 -8.14 21.65 26.05
C THR A 289 -7.02 22.34 25.26
N SER A 290 -6.42 23.39 25.81
CA SER A 290 -5.37 24.15 25.12
C SER A 290 -4.10 23.32 24.97
N SER A 291 -3.63 22.69 26.05
CA SER A 291 -2.44 21.85 26.03
C SER A 291 -2.62 20.61 25.16
N LEU A 292 -3.80 19.98 25.21
CA LEU A 292 -4.10 18.83 24.35
C LEU A 292 -4.15 19.22 22.87
N ARG A 293 -4.71 20.40 22.55
CA ARG A 293 -4.71 20.94 21.17
C ARG A 293 -3.31 21.33 20.69
N ALA A 294 -2.40 21.73 21.56
CA ALA A 294 -1.00 21.99 21.19
C ALA A 294 -0.28 20.72 20.69
N LEU A 295 -0.66 19.53 21.20
CA LEU A 295 -0.13 18.26 20.71
C LEU A 295 -0.55 17.94 19.26
N ALA A 296 -1.64 18.54 18.78
CA ALA A 296 -2.13 18.30 17.43
C ALA A 296 -1.17 18.79 16.32
N THR A 297 -0.28 19.73 16.59
CA THR A 297 0.73 20.18 15.62
C THR A 297 2.14 19.67 15.96
N SER A 298 2.30 18.96 17.08
CA SER A 298 3.58 18.35 17.47
C SER A 298 3.92 17.15 16.59
N GLN A 299 5.15 17.10 16.07
CA GLN A 299 5.62 16.04 15.17
C GLN A 299 5.65 14.65 15.83
N THR A 300 5.78 14.59 17.16
CA THR A 300 5.81 13.37 17.98
C THR A 300 4.46 13.11 18.66
N GLY A 301 3.82 14.16 19.19
CA GLY A 301 2.55 14.06 19.91
C GLY A 301 1.35 13.74 19.01
N ASN A 302 1.28 14.35 17.82
CA ASN A 302 0.14 14.19 16.91
C ASN A 302 -0.07 12.72 16.47
N PRO A 303 0.95 11.96 16.03
CA PRO A 303 0.79 10.54 15.71
C PRO A 303 0.26 9.69 16.87
N THR A 304 0.73 9.94 18.10
CA THR A 304 0.25 9.24 19.29
C THR A 304 -1.20 9.60 19.57
N LEU A 305 -1.56 10.88 19.48
CA LEU A 305 -2.93 11.35 19.67
C LEU A 305 -3.90 10.76 18.63
N GLN A 306 -3.50 10.64 17.37
CA GLN A 306 -4.27 9.95 16.33
C GLN A 306 -4.59 8.50 16.74
N LEU A 307 -3.57 7.76 17.22
CA LEU A 307 -3.74 6.38 17.63
C LEU A 307 -4.66 6.26 18.84
N LEU A 308 -4.48 7.11 19.86
CA LEU A 308 -5.30 7.10 21.06
C LEU A 308 -6.79 7.31 20.75
N ILE A 309 -7.14 8.29 19.90
CA ILE A 309 -8.52 8.53 19.46
C ILE A 309 -9.07 7.34 18.68
N SER A 310 -8.28 6.80 17.75
CA SER A 310 -8.68 5.65 16.94
C SER A 310 -8.99 4.44 17.81
N LEU A 311 -8.12 4.11 18.77
CA LEU A 311 -8.28 2.98 19.68
C LEU A 311 -9.41 3.20 20.68
N GLU A 312 -9.56 4.40 21.22
CA GLU A 312 -10.65 4.75 22.13
C GLU A 312 -12.01 4.47 21.47
N LEU A 313 -12.23 5.02 20.28
CA LEU A 313 -13.53 4.95 19.61
C LEU A 313 -13.79 3.61 18.92
N SER A 314 -12.75 2.89 18.49
CA SER A 314 -12.90 1.56 17.87
C SER A 314 -13.09 0.45 18.91
N THR A 315 -12.46 0.55 20.08
CA THR A 315 -12.52 -0.50 21.11
C THR A 315 -13.69 -0.29 22.07
N PHE A 316 -13.88 0.94 22.58
CA PHE A 316 -14.90 1.23 23.60
C PHE A 316 -16.18 1.83 23.02
N GLY A 317 -16.24 1.97 21.69
CA GLY A 317 -17.41 2.40 20.96
C GLY A 317 -17.54 3.92 20.83
N LYS A 318 -18.23 4.33 19.76
CA LYS A 318 -18.36 5.75 19.39
C LYS A 318 -19.18 6.59 20.37
N SER A 319 -19.95 5.97 21.26
CA SER A 319 -20.67 6.70 22.33
C SER A 319 -19.72 7.39 23.29
N LYS A 320 -18.52 6.82 23.51
CA LYS A 320 -17.50 7.35 24.42
C LYS A 320 -17.05 8.76 24.07
N ALA A 321 -17.17 9.17 22.81
CA ALA A 321 -16.87 10.54 22.36
C ALA A 321 -17.69 11.65 23.07
N LYS A 322 -18.73 11.29 23.82
CA LYS A 322 -19.54 12.22 24.62
C LYS A 322 -19.12 12.30 26.08
N ASP A 323 -18.30 11.36 26.53
CA ASP A 323 -17.89 11.27 27.93
C ASP A 323 -16.83 12.34 28.18
N GLU A 324 -16.91 13.05 29.30
CA GLU A 324 -15.98 14.14 29.64
C GLU A 324 -14.52 13.69 29.70
N ASN A 325 -14.32 12.40 29.99
CA ASN A 325 -13.01 11.77 30.04
C ASN A 325 -12.45 11.39 28.66
N SER A 326 -13.28 11.41 27.60
CA SER A 326 -12.84 11.07 26.24
C SER A 326 -11.92 12.13 25.67
N ILE A 327 -10.89 11.67 24.96
CA ILE A 327 -9.97 12.53 24.21
C ILE A 327 -10.75 13.35 23.18
N MET A 328 -11.75 12.75 22.54
CA MET A 328 -12.57 13.43 21.54
C MET A 328 -13.37 14.59 22.15
N TYR A 329 -13.98 14.38 23.33
CA TYR A 329 -14.70 15.43 24.05
C TYR A 329 -13.76 16.56 24.50
N LYS A 330 -12.60 16.21 25.10
CA LYS A 330 -11.60 17.21 25.53
C LYS A 330 -11.05 18.05 24.38
N LEU A 331 -10.91 17.47 23.18
CA LEU A 331 -10.48 18.18 21.98
C LEU A 331 -11.59 19.07 21.40
N LEU A 332 -12.85 18.59 21.44
CA LEU A 332 -14.02 19.23 20.82
C LEU A 332 -15.19 19.33 21.82
N PRO A 333 -15.10 20.18 22.85
CA PRO A 333 -16.12 20.28 23.89
C PRO A 333 -17.45 20.90 23.40
N ASP A 334 -17.45 21.58 22.25
CA ASP A 334 -18.65 22.25 21.72
C ASP A 334 -19.61 21.27 21.02
N ASP A 335 -20.89 21.21 21.42
CA ASP A 335 -21.96 20.46 20.74
C ASP A 335 -23.21 21.36 20.51
N PRO A 336 -23.61 21.69 19.26
CA PRO A 336 -22.98 21.28 18.01
C PRO A 336 -21.73 22.10 17.65
N ILE A 337 -20.82 21.49 16.91
CA ILE A 337 -19.64 22.16 16.34
C ILE A 337 -20.08 23.15 15.25
N SER A 338 -19.56 24.38 15.28
CA SER A 338 -19.92 25.46 14.35
C SER A 338 -18.74 26.38 14.08
N ASP A 339 -18.80 27.20 13.04
CA ASP A 339 -17.75 28.14 12.65
C ASP A 339 -17.53 29.29 13.66
N ILE A 340 -18.51 29.55 14.52
CA ILE A 340 -18.45 30.60 15.54
C ILE A 340 -17.78 30.15 16.85
N ASN A 341 -17.78 28.85 17.16
CA ASN A 341 -17.19 28.31 18.38
C ASN A 341 -15.73 27.91 18.21
N ASP A 342 -15.03 27.75 19.33
CA ASP A 342 -13.58 27.58 19.32
C ASP A 342 -13.18 26.21 18.76
N SER A 343 -13.98 25.17 18.99
CA SER A 343 -13.76 23.85 18.37
C SER A 343 -13.82 23.91 16.85
N GLY A 344 -14.80 24.59 16.26
CA GLY A 344 -14.91 24.68 14.81
C GLY A 344 -13.88 25.61 14.17
N LYS A 345 -13.48 26.69 14.83
CA LYS A 345 -12.34 27.53 14.41
C LYS A 345 -11.04 26.74 14.41
N TRP A 346 -10.79 25.97 15.47
CA TRP A 346 -9.60 25.13 15.60
C TRP A 346 -9.54 24.05 14.52
N LEU A 347 -10.63 23.30 14.28
CA LEU A 347 -10.71 22.31 13.20
C LEU A 347 -10.48 22.95 11.82
N SER A 348 -11.03 24.14 11.59
CA SER A 348 -10.82 24.88 10.34
C SER A 348 -9.36 25.29 10.13
N ALA A 349 -8.65 25.65 11.19
CA ALA A 349 -7.23 25.98 11.14
C ALA A 349 -6.38 24.73 10.88
N LEU A 350 -6.65 23.61 11.57
CA LEU A 350 -5.93 22.34 11.39
C LEU A 350 -5.94 21.83 9.94
N ALA A 351 -7.00 22.12 9.18
CA ALA A 351 -7.11 21.66 7.80
C ALA A 351 -5.94 22.12 6.90
N TYR A 352 -5.31 23.24 7.24
CA TYR A 352 -4.19 23.80 6.48
C TYR A 352 -2.81 23.48 7.10
N ASP A 353 -2.77 22.96 8.32
CA ASP A 353 -1.53 22.60 9.01
C ASP A 353 -1.02 21.22 8.55
N THR A 354 0.26 21.12 8.21
CA THR A 354 0.85 19.91 7.60
C THR A 354 0.87 18.70 8.54
N VAL A 355 0.91 18.94 9.86
CA VAL A 355 0.89 17.89 10.89
C VAL A 355 -0.54 17.73 11.41
N GLY A 356 -1.18 18.84 11.77
CA GLY A 356 -2.52 18.94 12.32
C GLY A 356 -3.62 18.38 11.41
N SER A 357 -3.49 18.52 10.10
CA SER A 357 -4.42 17.93 9.13
C SER A 357 -4.52 16.41 9.26
N ARG A 358 -3.45 15.72 9.68
CA ARG A 358 -3.46 14.25 9.91
C ARG A 358 -4.32 13.86 11.10
N LEU A 359 -4.30 14.65 12.17
CA LEU A 359 -5.23 14.48 13.28
C LEU A 359 -6.66 14.77 12.84
N LEU A 360 -6.87 15.82 12.04
CA LEU A 360 -8.19 16.15 11.52
C LEU A 360 -8.76 15.03 10.62
N GLU A 361 -7.95 14.41 9.77
CA GLU A 361 -8.33 13.20 9.03
C GLU A 361 -8.82 12.10 10.00
N THR A 362 -8.08 11.82 11.06
CA THR A 362 -8.45 10.81 12.07
C THR A 362 -9.75 11.17 12.79
N ILE A 363 -9.92 12.42 13.21
CA ILE A 363 -11.16 12.92 13.83
C ILE A 363 -12.34 12.70 12.88
N ILE A 364 -12.21 13.07 11.60
CA ILE A 364 -13.28 12.92 10.60
C ILE A 364 -13.60 11.45 10.36
N LYS A 365 -12.59 10.59 10.29
CA LYS A 365 -12.72 9.15 10.10
C LYS A 365 -13.50 8.50 11.24
N ASP A 366 -13.19 8.84 12.49
CA ASP A 366 -13.66 8.07 13.64
C ASP A 366 -14.84 8.70 14.40
N CYS A 367 -15.01 10.03 14.35
CA CYS A 367 -16.05 10.73 15.12
C CYS A 367 -17.48 10.20 14.86
N PRO A 368 -18.40 10.30 15.82
CA PRO A 368 -19.79 9.87 15.65
C PRO A 368 -20.50 10.59 14.49
N GLY A 369 -21.44 9.93 13.82
CA GLY A 369 -22.17 10.52 12.70
C GLY A 369 -22.95 11.81 13.08
N LYS A 370 -23.43 11.89 14.32
CA LYS A 370 -24.11 13.10 14.85
C LYS A 370 -23.16 14.30 14.99
N MET A 371 -21.88 14.06 15.29
CA MET A 371 -20.83 15.08 15.39
C MET A 371 -20.27 15.45 13.99
N PHE A 372 -20.14 14.49 13.08
CA PHE A 372 -19.65 14.74 11.73
C PHE A 372 -20.57 15.62 10.88
N LYS A 373 -21.90 15.45 11.00
CA LYS A 373 -22.86 16.24 10.22
C LYS A 373 -22.67 17.76 10.38
N PRO A 374 -22.63 18.33 11.59
CA PRO A 374 -22.37 19.76 11.77
C PRO A 374 -20.96 20.16 11.34
N ILE A 375 -19.92 19.33 11.62
CA ILE A 375 -18.55 19.57 11.13
C ILE A 375 -18.54 19.77 9.61
N TYR A 376 -19.13 18.85 8.85
CA TYR A 376 -19.18 18.98 7.40
C TYR A 376 -20.00 20.19 6.95
N ARG A 377 -21.22 20.33 7.46
CA ARG A 377 -22.17 21.37 7.00
C ARG A 377 -21.70 22.79 7.31
N GLN A 378 -21.20 23.03 8.51
CA GLN A 378 -20.82 24.36 8.98
C GLN A 378 -19.39 24.74 8.58
N LEU A 379 -18.44 23.80 8.59
CA LEU A 379 -17.01 24.15 8.44
C LEU A 379 -16.47 23.93 7.02
N PHE A 380 -16.96 22.90 6.31
CA PHE A 380 -16.29 22.39 5.11
C PHE A 380 -17.15 22.45 3.84
N LYS A 381 -18.47 22.27 3.91
CA LYS A 381 -19.35 22.15 2.73
C LYS A 381 -19.24 23.35 1.77
N SER A 382 -19.34 24.57 2.29
CA SER A 382 -19.28 25.80 1.48
C SER A 382 -17.90 26.11 0.89
N ARG A 383 -16.83 25.54 1.44
CA ARG A 383 -15.43 25.80 1.03
C ARG A 383 -14.75 24.57 0.45
N LEU A 384 -15.51 23.51 0.16
CA LEU A 384 -14.98 22.20 -0.25
C LEU A 384 -14.05 22.30 -1.46
N GLU A 385 -14.42 23.13 -2.44
CA GLU A 385 -13.61 23.44 -3.62
C GLU A 385 -12.23 24.03 -3.24
N LYS A 386 -12.22 25.06 -2.37
CA LYS A 386 -10.99 25.72 -1.95
C LYS A 386 -10.05 24.74 -1.22
N LEU A 387 -10.62 23.90 -0.36
CA LEU A 387 -9.89 22.90 0.41
C LEU A 387 -9.31 21.81 -0.51
N ALA A 388 -10.08 21.36 -1.51
CA ALA A 388 -9.65 20.34 -2.46
C ALA A 388 -8.42 20.75 -3.30
N ARG A 389 -8.26 22.05 -3.56
CA ARG A 389 -7.11 22.59 -4.31
C ARG A 389 -5.84 22.70 -3.46
N ASN A 390 -5.95 22.75 -2.14
CA ASN A 390 -4.80 22.95 -1.24
C ASN A 390 -3.97 21.67 -1.05
N ASP A 391 -2.64 21.80 -0.92
CA ASP A 391 -1.71 20.67 -0.79
C ASP A 391 -1.94 19.84 0.48
N THR A 392 -2.37 20.50 1.54
CA THR A 392 -2.62 19.88 2.85
C THR A 392 -4.09 19.50 3.01
N ALA A 393 -5.00 20.45 2.79
CA ALA A 393 -6.42 20.25 3.06
C ALA A 393 -7.10 19.24 2.11
N SER A 394 -6.51 18.95 0.95
CA SER A 394 -7.05 17.94 0.02
C SER A 394 -7.10 16.52 0.61
N TYR A 395 -6.20 16.18 1.54
CA TYR A 395 -6.24 14.92 2.28
C TYR A 395 -7.44 14.88 3.24
N VAL A 396 -7.70 15.98 3.95
CA VAL A 396 -8.89 16.15 4.79
C VAL A 396 -10.16 16.00 3.96
N VAL A 397 -10.22 16.63 2.78
CA VAL A 397 -11.36 16.48 1.85
C VAL A 397 -11.54 15.02 1.42
N SER A 398 -10.45 14.31 1.13
CA SER A 398 -10.51 12.88 0.77
C SER A 398 -11.17 12.06 1.88
N GLU A 399 -10.86 12.36 3.15
CA GLU A 399 -11.49 11.68 4.29
C GLU A 399 -12.96 12.09 4.49
N ILE A 400 -13.30 13.36 4.25
CA ILE A 400 -14.70 13.82 4.23
C ILE A 400 -15.51 13.03 3.20
N LEU A 401 -15.02 12.89 1.96
CA LEU A 401 -15.72 12.15 0.90
C LEU A 401 -16.03 10.70 1.30
N LYS A 402 -15.16 10.06 2.09
CA LYS A 402 -15.40 8.70 2.60
C LYS A 402 -16.60 8.63 3.52
N ARG A 403 -16.86 9.71 4.26
CA ARG A 403 -17.92 9.82 5.29
C ARG A 403 -19.27 10.33 4.75
N LEU A 404 -19.31 10.95 3.57
CA LEU A 404 -20.55 11.52 3.02
C LEU A 404 -21.62 10.46 2.69
N GLY A 405 -22.87 10.86 2.89
CA GLY A 405 -24.05 10.16 2.37
C GLY A 405 -24.21 10.38 0.86
N LYS A 406 -25.17 9.69 0.23
CA LYS A 406 -25.34 9.71 -1.23
C LYS A 406 -25.58 11.13 -1.78
N ASP A 407 -26.50 11.88 -1.19
CA ASP A 407 -26.88 13.21 -1.69
C ASP A 407 -25.77 14.25 -1.51
N ASP A 408 -25.22 14.35 -0.29
CA ASP A 408 -24.09 15.25 0.00
C ASP A 408 -22.85 14.89 -0.85
N LEU A 409 -22.59 13.59 -1.11
CA LEU A 409 -21.50 13.17 -1.98
C LEU A 409 -21.76 13.55 -3.44
N LYS A 410 -23.00 13.50 -3.91
CA LYS A 410 -23.36 13.93 -5.27
C LYS A 410 -23.14 15.44 -5.42
N GLU A 411 -23.57 16.24 -4.45
CA GLU A 411 -23.30 17.69 -4.45
C GLU A 411 -21.79 17.98 -4.42
N ALA A 412 -21.04 17.29 -3.57
CA ALA A 412 -19.57 17.38 -3.53
C ALA A 412 -18.93 17.00 -4.88
N MET A 413 -19.42 15.93 -5.53
CA MET A 413 -18.94 15.49 -6.83
C MET A 413 -19.12 16.56 -7.90
N GLU A 414 -20.30 17.20 -7.97
CA GLU A 414 -20.54 18.28 -8.94
C GLU A 414 -19.62 19.49 -8.71
N LEU A 415 -19.42 19.90 -7.45
CA LEU A 415 -18.51 21.00 -7.10
C LEU A 415 -17.05 20.69 -7.47
N LEU A 416 -16.59 19.46 -7.25
CA LEU A 416 -15.24 19.03 -7.60
C LEU A 416 -15.09 18.88 -9.13
N CYS A 417 -16.11 18.39 -9.82
CA CYS A 417 -16.12 18.27 -11.28
C CYS A 417 -16.04 19.63 -11.99
N PHE A 418 -16.70 20.67 -11.45
CA PHE A 418 -16.57 22.03 -11.96
C PHE A 418 -15.11 22.52 -11.99
N ASN A 419 -14.29 22.01 -11.07
CA ASN A 419 -12.89 22.42 -10.88
C ASN A 419 -11.87 21.34 -11.26
N MET A 420 -12.29 20.33 -12.02
CA MET A 420 -11.47 19.16 -12.31
C MET A 420 -10.12 19.51 -12.94
N THR A 421 -10.10 20.47 -13.87
CA THR A 421 -8.86 20.93 -14.52
C THR A 421 -7.83 21.41 -13.50
N ILE A 422 -8.24 22.25 -12.56
CA ILE A 422 -7.35 22.78 -11.51
C ILE A 422 -6.88 21.63 -10.59
N LEU A 423 -7.77 20.69 -10.25
CA LEU A 423 -7.38 19.54 -9.43
C LEU A 423 -6.33 18.67 -10.14
N VAL A 424 -6.45 18.49 -11.45
CA VAL A 424 -5.46 17.77 -12.28
C VAL A 424 -4.15 18.53 -12.37
N GLU A 425 -4.17 19.85 -12.60
CA GLU A 425 -2.98 20.70 -12.65
C GLU A 425 -2.20 20.69 -11.33
N HIS A 426 -2.90 20.65 -10.20
CA HIS A 426 -2.32 20.54 -8.86
C HIS A 426 -2.06 19.08 -8.41
N ASN A 427 -2.07 18.11 -9.34
CA ASN A 427 -1.79 16.69 -9.08
C ASN A 427 -2.65 16.06 -7.95
N ARG A 428 -3.92 16.47 -7.80
CA ARG A 428 -4.87 15.92 -6.81
C ARG A 428 -5.47 14.57 -7.23
N THR A 429 -4.66 13.73 -7.86
CA THR A 429 -5.07 12.42 -8.41
C THR A 429 -5.55 11.46 -7.33
N ALA A 430 -4.98 11.50 -6.12
CA ALA A 430 -5.44 10.71 -4.97
C ALA A 430 -6.85 11.11 -4.50
N LEU A 431 -7.17 12.41 -4.50
CA LEU A 431 -8.51 12.91 -4.18
C LEU A 431 -9.51 12.50 -5.27
N ILE A 432 -9.15 12.64 -6.55
CA ILE A 432 -9.98 12.23 -7.69
C ILE A 432 -10.26 10.73 -7.64
N LYS A 433 -9.23 9.91 -7.36
CA LYS A 433 -9.37 8.47 -7.16
C LYS A 433 -10.34 8.15 -6.02
N THR A 434 -10.22 8.87 -4.89
CA THR A 434 -11.13 8.71 -3.76
C THR A 434 -12.56 9.09 -4.15
N LEU A 435 -12.76 10.19 -4.88
CA LEU A 435 -14.07 10.61 -5.38
C LEU A 435 -14.72 9.51 -6.23
N ILE A 436 -14.00 8.95 -7.21
CA ILE A 436 -14.48 7.84 -8.04
C ILE A 436 -14.90 6.65 -7.17
N GLN A 437 -14.02 6.19 -6.27
CA GLN A 437 -14.28 5.07 -5.39
C GLN A 437 -15.53 5.28 -4.53
N ARG A 438 -15.72 6.50 -4.00
CA ARG A 438 -16.88 6.83 -3.15
C ARG A 438 -18.15 6.97 -3.96
N CYS A 439 -18.11 7.55 -5.15
CA CYS A 439 -19.26 7.63 -6.05
C CYS A 439 -19.74 6.21 -6.41
N VAL A 440 -18.83 5.32 -6.78
CA VAL A 440 -19.15 3.93 -7.11
C VAL A 440 -19.75 3.20 -5.90
N TYR A 441 -19.12 3.33 -4.72
CA TYR A 441 -19.62 2.72 -3.48
C TYR A 441 -21.02 3.22 -3.06
N ARG A 442 -21.42 4.43 -3.48
CA ARG A 442 -22.74 5.02 -3.21
C ARG A 442 -23.70 4.91 -4.39
N GLU A 443 -23.31 4.20 -5.45
CA GLU A 443 -24.09 4.04 -6.67
C GLU A 443 -24.49 5.41 -7.26
N ILE A 444 -23.51 6.32 -7.33
CA ILE A 444 -23.60 7.61 -8.01
C ILE A 444 -22.94 7.44 -9.38
N GLU A 445 -23.66 7.87 -10.40
CA GLU A 445 -23.22 7.82 -11.80
C GLU A 445 -21.94 8.67 -12.01
N THR A 446 -20.97 8.13 -12.75
CA THR A 446 -19.61 8.70 -12.87
C THR A 446 -19.30 9.32 -14.23
N SER A 447 -20.27 9.43 -15.15
CA SER A 447 -20.06 10.02 -16.48
C SER A 447 -19.61 11.47 -16.40
N ARG A 448 -20.10 12.22 -15.41
CA ARG A 448 -19.68 13.60 -15.18
C ARG A 448 -18.19 13.71 -14.84
N ILE A 449 -17.69 12.78 -14.02
CA ILE A 449 -16.26 12.67 -13.71
C ILE A 449 -15.49 12.32 -14.98
N ALA A 450 -15.96 11.37 -15.78
CA ALA A 450 -15.31 11.01 -17.04
C ALA A 450 -15.21 12.19 -18.01
N GLN A 451 -16.31 12.91 -18.25
CA GLN A 451 -16.34 14.08 -19.15
C GLN A 451 -15.36 15.17 -18.72
N THR A 452 -15.29 15.45 -17.41
CA THR A 452 -14.42 16.50 -16.88
C THR A 452 -12.95 16.08 -16.87
N LEU A 453 -12.66 14.78 -16.65
CA LEU A 453 -11.31 14.23 -16.83
C LEU A 453 -10.88 14.19 -18.30
N GLU A 454 -11.78 13.90 -19.23
CA GLU A 454 -11.53 13.99 -20.66
C GLU A 454 -11.11 15.40 -21.08
N ALA A 455 -11.81 16.42 -20.58
CA ALA A 455 -11.45 17.81 -20.81
C ALA A 455 -10.10 18.17 -20.15
N ALA A 456 -9.89 17.78 -18.90
CA ALA A 456 -8.68 18.12 -18.14
C ALA A 456 -7.40 17.46 -18.70
N TYR A 457 -7.50 16.22 -19.21
CA TYR A 457 -6.41 15.50 -19.87
C TYR A 457 -6.56 15.49 -21.40
N SER A 458 -7.18 16.52 -21.98
CA SER A 458 -7.43 16.61 -23.41
C SER A 458 -6.15 16.71 -24.23
N GLY A 459 -6.16 16.14 -25.42
CA GLY A 459 -5.15 16.29 -26.46
C GLY A 459 -5.79 16.30 -27.86
N PRO A 460 -5.00 16.24 -28.94
CA PRO A 460 -5.51 16.43 -30.31
C PRO A 460 -6.55 15.41 -30.75
N ARG A 461 -6.62 14.25 -30.08
CA ARG A 461 -7.53 13.14 -30.39
C ARG A 461 -8.41 12.75 -29.18
N GLY A 462 -8.75 13.71 -28.32
CA GLY A 462 -9.51 13.50 -27.09
C GLY A 462 -8.59 13.22 -25.89
N PHE A 463 -9.05 12.44 -24.91
CA PHE A 463 -8.28 12.09 -23.72
C PHE A 463 -6.90 11.47 -24.05
N GLU A 464 -5.85 11.94 -23.37
CA GLU A 464 -4.48 11.46 -23.51
C GLU A 464 -3.94 10.82 -22.23
N ILE A 465 -3.86 9.50 -22.23
CA ILE A 465 -3.31 8.74 -21.11
C ILE A 465 -1.84 9.06 -20.81
N THR A 466 -1.08 9.56 -21.79
CA THR A 466 0.31 9.95 -21.60
C THR A 466 0.48 11.13 -20.65
N LYS A 467 -0.51 12.05 -20.61
CA LYS A 467 -0.54 13.16 -19.66
C LYS A 467 -0.83 12.66 -18.25
N LEU A 468 -1.78 11.74 -18.11
CA LEU A 468 -2.11 11.11 -16.82
C LEU A 468 -0.94 10.29 -16.27
N LEU A 469 -0.26 9.52 -17.11
CA LEU A 469 0.87 8.69 -16.73
C LEU A 469 2.21 9.45 -16.69
N ARG A 470 2.22 10.75 -17.02
CA ARG A 470 3.43 11.59 -17.13
C ARG A 470 4.53 10.94 -17.99
N THR A 471 4.13 10.32 -19.09
CA THR A 471 5.05 9.60 -19.99
C THR A 471 5.63 10.50 -21.08
N GLN A 472 5.18 11.75 -21.16
CA GLN A 472 5.73 12.77 -22.07
C GLN A 472 7.14 13.21 -21.65
N ASP A 473 7.49 13.00 -20.37
CA ASP A 473 8.79 13.30 -19.78
C ASP A 473 9.75 12.10 -19.82
N LEU A 474 9.43 11.00 -20.50
CA LEU A 474 10.34 9.86 -20.65
C LEU A 474 11.53 10.33 -21.50
N PRO A 475 12.72 10.59 -20.91
CA PRO A 475 13.87 10.87 -21.72
C PRO A 475 14.25 9.56 -22.41
N LEU A 476 14.73 9.65 -23.65
CA LEU A 476 15.31 8.52 -24.37
C LEU A 476 16.57 7.95 -23.65
N GLU A 477 17.01 8.56 -22.54
CA GLU A 477 18.12 8.11 -21.70
C GLU A 477 17.87 8.35 -20.19
N ASN A 478 18.50 7.50 -19.36
CA ASN A 478 18.37 7.38 -17.90
C ASN A 478 18.60 8.67 -17.08
N VAL A 479 17.66 9.62 -17.08
CA VAL A 479 17.60 10.69 -16.06
C VAL A 479 16.65 10.26 -14.96
N LYS A 480 17.19 9.96 -13.77
CA LYS A 480 16.36 9.74 -12.57
C LYS A 480 15.60 11.03 -12.25
N GLY A 481 14.29 11.02 -12.41
CA GLY A 481 13.41 12.12 -12.03
C GLY A 481 13.50 12.46 -10.54
N THR A 482 13.00 13.63 -10.15
CA THR A 482 12.91 14.00 -8.73
C THR A 482 11.96 13.07 -7.97
N LYS A 483 12.08 13.00 -6.63
CA LYS A 483 11.17 12.20 -5.79
C LYS A 483 9.69 12.55 -6.04
N ASP A 484 9.41 13.82 -6.28
CA ASP A 484 8.04 14.31 -6.54
C ASP A 484 7.51 13.83 -7.90
N GLN A 485 8.33 13.84 -8.95
CA GLN A 485 7.96 13.29 -10.26
C GLN A 485 7.64 11.79 -10.20
N ALA A 486 8.40 11.02 -9.41
CA ALA A 486 8.13 9.60 -9.20
C ALA A 486 6.80 9.38 -8.47
N ALA A 487 6.47 10.20 -7.47
CA ALA A 487 5.20 10.14 -6.75
C ALA A 487 4.00 10.52 -7.65
N ASP A 488 4.12 11.57 -8.45
CA ASP A 488 3.08 11.98 -9.40
C ASP A 488 2.78 10.89 -10.43
N LYS A 489 3.82 10.26 -10.97
CA LYS A 489 3.70 9.12 -11.89
C LYS A 489 2.98 7.94 -11.24
N LEU A 490 3.32 7.63 -9.99
CA LEU A 490 2.68 6.56 -9.22
C LEU A 490 1.18 6.85 -9.05
N HIS A 491 0.83 8.06 -8.61
CA HIS A 491 -0.57 8.40 -8.40
C HIS A 491 -1.38 8.48 -9.70
N GLY A 492 -0.77 8.92 -10.81
CA GLY A 492 -1.36 8.87 -12.15
C GLY A 492 -1.67 7.44 -12.60
N SER A 493 -0.72 6.51 -12.43
CA SER A 493 -0.92 5.09 -12.70
C SER A 493 -2.02 4.49 -11.82
N LEU A 494 -2.05 4.80 -10.53
CA LEU A 494 -3.09 4.32 -9.62
C LEU A 494 -4.47 4.86 -9.96
N LEU A 495 -4.58 6.11 -10.43
CA LEU A 495 -5.84 6.67 -10.92
C LEU A 495 -6.31 5.96 -12.19
N ALA A 496 -5.42 5.73 -13.16
CA ALA A 496 -5.74 4.97 -14.37
C ALA A 496 -6.24 3.55 -14.05
N GLN A 497 -5.55 2.85 -13.14
CA GLN A 497 -5.95 1.53 -12.67
C GLN A 497 -7.33 1.51 -12.02
N GLU A 498 -7.69 2.57 -11.28
CA GLU A 498 -9.04 2.69 -10.70
C GLU A 498 -10.09 2.93 -11.78
N MET A 499 -9.82 3.82 -12.74
CA MET A 499 -10.74 4.11 -13.85
C MET A 499 -11.08 2.87 -14.68
N VAL A 500 -10.10 1.99 -14.92
CA VAL A 500 -10.30 0.72 -15.65
C VAL A 500 -11.30 -0.21 -14.97
N LYS A 501 -11.36 -0.20 -13.63
CA LYS A 501 -12.29 -1.05 -12.87
C LYS A 501 -13.75 -0.60 -13.00
N ILE A 502 -13.99 0.66 -13.39
CA ILE A 502 -15.34 1.22 -13.45
C ILE A 502 -15.93 1.03 -14.85
N PRO A 503 -17.03 0.29 -15.02
CA PRO A 503 -17.64 0.08 -16.33
C PRO A 503 -18.15 1.41 -16.92
N GLY A 504 -18.11 1.53 -18.24
CA GLY A 504 -18.64 2.69 -18.97
C GLY A 504 -17.60 3.77 -19.29
N ALA A 505 -17.98 5.03 -19.14
CA ALA A 505 -17.21 6.16 -19.68
C ALA A 505 -15.77 6.24 -19.15
N LEU A 506 -15.54 5.99 -17.85
CA LEU A 506 -14.20 6.08 -17.25
C LEU A 506 -13.22 5.07 -17.82
N SER A 507 -13.61 3.79 -17.90
CA SER A 507 -12.75 2.75 -18.47
C SER A 507 -12.56 2.93 -19.98
N ASN A 508 -13.59 3.38 -20.70
CA ASN A 508 -13.48 3.67 -22.13
C ASN A 508 -12.44 4.76 -22.44
N LEU A 509 -12.32 5.82 -21.63
CA LEU A 509 -11.27 6.84 -21.82
C LEU A 509 -9.86 6.21 -21.81
N ILE A 510 -9.63 5.29 -20.88
CA ILE A 510 -8.35 4.58 -20.74
C ILE A 510 -8.12 3.65 -21.94
N PHE A 511 -9.10 2.82 -22.28
CA PHE A 511 -8.97 1.85 -23.38
C PHE A 511 -8.79 2.54 -24.73
N ASP A 512 -9.62 3.54 -25.03
CA ASP A 512 -9.56 4.26 -26.31
C ASP A 512 -8.25 5.02 -26.44
N SER A 513 -7.74 5.62 -25.35
CA SER A 513 -6.46 6.31 -25.39
C SER A 513 -5.28 5.36 -25.54
N PHE A 514 -5.28 4.19 -24.89
CA PHE A 514 -4.23 3.19 -25.07
C PHE A 514 -4.23 2.62 -26.50
N ALA A 515 -5.41 2.32 -27.06
CA ALA A 515 -5.52 1.80 -28.42
C ALA A 515 -5.10 2.81 -29.51
N ARG A 516 -5.01 4.12 -29.19
CA ARG A 516 -4.53 5.17 -30.10
C ARG A 516 -3.02 5.38 -30.06
N LEU A 517 -2.30 4.77 -29.12
CA LEU A 517 -0.85 4.96 -28.99
C LEU A 517 -0.10 4.36 -30.18
N THR A 518 1.13 4.82 -30.40
CA THR A 518 2.04 4.17 -31.34
C THR A 518 2.68 2.94 -30.68
N PRO A 519 3.18 1.96 -31.46
CA PRO A 519 3.93 0.83 -30.92
C PRO A 519 5.11 1.27 -30.03
N GLN A 520 5.88 2.28 -30.46
CA GLN A 520 7.04 2.77 -29.72
C GLN A 520 6.66 3.29 -28.34
N LEU A 521 5.60 4.10 -28.25
CA LEU A 521 5.14 4.65 -26.97
C LEU A 521 4.50 3.57 -26.09
N SER A 522 3.84 2.58 -26.70
CA SER A 522 3.29 1.43 -25.98
C SER A 522 4.39 0.61 -25.31
N LEU A 523 5.51 0.39 -26.01
CA LEU A 523 6.69 -0.28 -25.47
C LEU A 523 7.36 0.53 -24.37
N ALA A 524 7.47 1.86 -24.54
CA ALA A 524 8.03 2.74 -23.53
C ALA A 524 7.21 2.71 -22.22
N ILE A 525 5.87 2.67 -22.31
CA ILE A 525 4.99 2.51 -21.15
C ILE A 525 5.15 1.11 -20.52
N ALA A 526 5.28 0.06 -21.34
CA ALA A 526 5.43 -1.30 -20.84
C ALA A 526 6.73 -1.51 -20.06
N ARG A 527 7.83 -0.84 -20.45
CA ARG A 527 9.14 -0.88 -19.77
C ARG A 527 9.23 0.03 -18.55
N ASP A 528 8.24 0.89 -18.35
CA ASP A 528 8.24 1.74 -17.17
C ASP A 528 7.67 1.00 -15.94
N PRO A 529 8.42 0.88 -14.82
CA PRO A 529 7.97 0.12 -13.66
C PRO A 529 6.66 0.62 -13.05
N THR A 530 6.33 1.90 -13.19
CA THR A 530 5.14 2.51 -12.58
C THR A 530 3.94 2.50 -13.52
N SER A 531 4.14 2.93 -14.77
CA SER A 531 3.09 3.07 -15.79
C SER A 531 2.67 1.74 -16.40
N SER A 532 3.56 0.72 -16.41
CA SER A 532 3.22 -0.62 -16.89
C SER A 532 2.07 -1.25 -16.11
N HIS A 533 1.88 -0.92 -14.83
CA HIS A 533 0.75 -1.39 -14.04
C HIS A 533 -0.62 -0.94 -14.58
N ALA A 534 -0.72 0.28 -15.13
CA ALA A 534 -1.95 0.76 -15.77
C ALA A 534 -2.28 -0.04 -17.04
N LEU A 535 -1.25 -0.40 -17.82
CA LEU A 535 -1.38 -1.24 -19.00
C LEU A 535 -1.76 -2.68 -18.62
N GLN A 536 -1.11 -3.26 -17.61
CA GLN A 536 -1.45 -4.59 -17.07
C GLN A 536 -2.92 -4.64 -16.60
N ALA A 537 -3.36 -3.63 -15.83
CA ALA A 537 -4.74 -3.53 -15.37
C ALA A 537 -5.72 -3.42 -16.55
N SER A 538 -5.35 -2.67 -17.60
CA SER A 538 -6.19 -2.53 -18.80
C SER A 538 -6.32 -3.82 -19.60
N LEU A 539 -5.28 -4.65 -19.65
CA LEU A 539 -5.33 -5.96 -20.33
C LEU A 539 -6.13 -7.00 -19.51
N LYS A 540 -5.92 -7.03 -18.19
CA LYS A 540 -6.58 -7.99 -17.28
C LYS A 540 -8.02 -7.62 -16.91
N GLY A 541 -8.37 -6.34 -16.98
CA GLY A 541 -9.64 -5.82 -16.46
C GLY A 541 -10.87 -6.43 -17.13
N GLU A 542 -11.93 -6.67 -16.36
CA GLU A 542 -13.18 -7.28 -16.82
C GLU A 542 -13.91 -6.42 -17.86
N ASN A 543 -13.84 -5.09 -17.70
CA ASN A 543 -14.46 -4.12 -18.61
C ASN A 543 -13.74 -3.99 -19.97
N SER A 544 -12.58 -4.64 -20.11
CA SER A 544 -11.72 -4.52 -21.29
C SER A 544 -12.27 -5.33 -22.46
N SER A 545 -12.57 -4.65 -23.57
CA SER A 545 -13.14 -5.32 -24.74
C SER A 545 -12.09 -6.15 -25.50
N VAL A 546 -12.54 -7.24 -26.12
CA VAL A 546 -11.71 -8.08 -27.01
C VAL A 546 -11.05 -7.25 -28.12
N ILE A 547 -11.76 -6.24 -28.64
CA ILE A 547 -11.25 -5.34 -29.69
C ILE A 547 -10.08 -4.50 -29.16
N PHE A 548 -10.23 -3.89 -27.99
CA PHE A 548 -9.16 -3.14 -27.34
C PHE A 548 -7.95 -4.03 -27.10
N ARG A 549 -8.14 -5.18 -26.44
CA ARG A 549 -7.04 -6.10 -26.10
C ARG A 549 -6.29 -6.53 -27.35
N ARG A 550 -7.00 -6.92 -28.42
CA ARG A 550 -6.40 -7.27 -29.71
C ARG A 550 -5.55 -6.12 -30.28
N LYS A 551 -6.07 -4.89 -30.35
CA LYS A 551 -5.32 -3.74 -30.87
C LYS A 551 -4.09 -3.43 -30.03
N MET A 552 -4.24 -3.44 -28.71
CA MET A 552 -3.14 -3.15 -27.79
C MET A 552 -2.03 -4.20 -27.90
N ILE A 553 -2.38 -5.49 -27.94
CA ILE A 553 -1.41 -6.58 -28.05
C ILE A 553 -0.66 -6.54 -29.39
N GLN A 554 -1.32 -6.13 -30.47
CA GLN A 554 -0.68 -5.98 -31.79
C GLN A 554 0.51 -5.00 -31.78
N HIS A 555 0.54 -4.02 -30.86
CA HIS A 555 1.67 -3.11 -30.72
C HIS A 555 2.95 -3.79 -30.21
N PHE A 556 2.84 -4.98 -29.63
CA PHE A 556 3.97 -5.73 -29.07
C PHE A 556 4.57 -6.76 -30.03
N TYR A 557 3.92 -7.00 -31.17
CA TYR A 557 4.42 -7.96 -32.16
C TYR A 557 5.80 -7.56 -32.69
N GLY A 558 6.71 -8.53 -32.74
CA GLY A 558 8.13 -8.32 -33.06
C GLY A 558 8.99 -7.82 -31.90
N HIS A 559 8.39 -7.56 -30.73
CA HIS A 559 9.07 -7.06 -29.53
C HIS A 559 8.82 -7.92 -28.29
N VAL A 560 8.10 -9.04 -28.41
CA VAL A 560 7.71 -9.90 -27.27
C VAL A 560 8.92 -10.42 -26.51
N ALA A 561 9.93 -10.91 -27.24
CA ALA A 561 11.14 -11.46 -26.64
C ALA A 561 11.91 -10.40 -25.83
N GLU A 562 12.08 -9.20 -26.38
CA GLU A 562 12.74 -8.08 -25.69
C GLU A 562 11.96 -7.66 -24.44
N MET A 563 10.62 -7.60 -24.52
CA MET A 563 9.76 -7.29 -23.37
C MET A 563 9.84 -8.35 -22.27
N ALA A 564 9.91 -9.63 -22.64
CA ALA A 564 10.01 -10.73 -21.67
C ALA A 564 11.36 -10.75 -20.91
N LEU A 565 12.38 -10.07 -21.43
CA LEU A 565 13.67 -9.90 -20.78
C LEU A 565 13.75 -8.65 -19.88
N ASP A 566 12.78 -7.74 -19.97
CA ASP A 566 12.73 -6.52 -19.18
C ASP A 566 11.95 -6.72 -17.85
N PRO A 567 12.45 -6.23 -16.71
CA PRO A 567 11.81 -6.44 -15.41
C PRO A 567 10.38 -5.89 -15.29
N ALA A 568 10.04 -4.81 -15.99
CA ALA A 568 8.69 -4.23 -15.96
C ALA A 568 7.81 -4.80 -17.08
N ALA A 569 8.34 -4.87 -18.31
CA ALA A 569 7.56 -5.30 -19.46
C ALA A 569 7.27 -6.81 -19.45
N SER A 570 8.07 -7.63 -18.77
CA SER A 570 7.79 -9.07 -18.59
C SER A 570 6.45 -9.31 -17.90
N HIS A 571 6.09 -8.48 -16.93
CA HIS A 571 4.78 -8.53 -16.28
C HIS A 571 3.62 -8.12 -17.20
N VAL A 572 3.89 -7.27 -18.21
CA VAL A 572 2.92 -6.98 -19.27
C VAL A 572 2.73 -8.21 -20.16
N ILE A 573 3.80 -8.92 -20.53
CA ILE A 573 3.69 -10.18 -21.28
C ILE A 573 2.91 -11.23 -20.51
N ASP A 574 3.14 -11.38 -19.20
CA ASP A 574 2.29 -12.24 -18.35
C ASP A 574 0.82 -11.79 -18.35
N ALA A 575 0.57 -10.47 -18.33
CA ALA A 575 -0.79 -9.93 -18.40
C ALA A 575 -1.49 -10.22 -19.73
N VAL A 576 -0.75 -10.36 -20.83
CA VAL A 576 -1.32 -10.73 -22.14
C VAL A 576 -1.90 -12.15 -22.13
N TRP A 577 -1.39 -13.06 -21.30
CA TRP A 577 -2.00 -14.39 -21.16
C TRP A 577 -3.47 -14.28 -20.73
N THR A 578 -3.74 -13.56 -19.64
CA THR A 578 -5.13 -13.29 -19.20
C THR A 578 -5.87 -12.37 -20.18
N GLY A 579 -5.17 -11.38 -20.76
CA GLY A 579 -5.74 -10.45 -21.73
C GLY A 579 -6.11 -11.07 -23.08
N THR A 580 -5.76 -12.33 -23.34
CA THR A 580 -6.13 -13.06 -24.57
C THR A 580 -7.32 -13.99 -24.38
N ASN A 581 -8.09 -13.81 -23.31
CA ASN A 581 -9.40 -14.47 -23.19
C ASN A 581 -10.28 -14.13 -24.40
N GLY A 582 -10.72 -15.15 -25.13
CA GLY A 582 -11.44 -15.03 -26.39
C GLY A 582 -10.55 -14.78 -27.63
N LEU A 583 -9.23 -14.83 -27.51
CA LEU A 583 -8.23 -14.53 -28.56
C LEU A 583 -7.11 -15.59 -28.60
N ALA A 584 -7.46 -16.87 -28.55
CA ALA A 584 -6.48 -17.96 -28.44
C ALA A 584 -5.39 -17.94 -29.54
N PHE A 585 -5.72 -17.52 -30.76
CA PHE A 585 -4.75 -17.41 -31.87
C PHE A 585 -3.61 -16.41 -31.59
N ILE A 586 -3.85 -15.39 -30.76
CA ILE A 586 -2.81 -14.43 -30.36
C ILE A 586 -1.79 -15.10 -29.44
N ARG A 587 -2.23 -16.03 -28.59
CA ARG A 587 -1.31 -16.77 -27.69
C ARG A 587 -0.31 -17.58 -28.50
N GLU A 588 -0.75 -18.27 -29.55
CA GLU A 588 0.13 -19.04 -30.43
C GLU A 588 1.21 -18.15 -31.06
N ARG A 589 0.85 -16.98 -31.59
CA ARG A 589 1.81 -16.01 -32.17
C ARG A 589 2.84 -15.51 -31.15
N ILE A 590 2.40 -15.18 -29.94
CA ILE A 590 3.31 -14.72 -28.88
C ILE A 590 4.25 -15.85 -28.44
N ALA A 591 3.72 -17.08 -28.34
CA ALA A 591 4.53 -18.25 -28.03
C ALA A 591 5.58 -18.55 -29.11
N GLU A 592 5.29 -18.29 -30.39
CA GLU A 592 6.28 -18.38 -31.47
C GLU A 592 7.45 -17.41 -31.24
N GLU A 593 7.19 -16.12 -31.01
CA GLU A 593 8.23 -15.13 -30.72
C GLU A 593 9.04 -15.47 -29.45
N LEU A 594 8.39 -16.00 -28.40
CA LEU A 594 9.09 -16.46 -27.19
C LEU A 594 9.98 -17.68 -27.47
N ALA A 595 9.51 -18.62 -28.30
CA ALA A 595 10.26 -19.83 -28.62
C ALA A 595 11.52 -19.54 -29.45
N GLU A 596 11.49 -18.52 -30.32
CA GLU A 596 12.65 -18.06 -31.09
C GLU A 596 13.77 -17.51 -30.19
N ALA A 597 13.42 -16.92 -29.05
CA ALA A 597 14.35 -16.33 -28.08
C ALA A 597 14.67 -17.21 -26.86
N GLU A 598 14.47 -18.53 -26.96
CA GLU A 598 14.58 -19.46 -25.82
C GLU A 598 15.91 -19.35 -25.05
N ALA A 599 17.05 -19.29 -25.76
CA ALA A 599 18.37 -19.27 -25.12
C ALA A 599 18.50 -18.05 -24.18
N SER A 600 18.18 -16.86 -24.68
CA SER A 600 18.23 -15.62 -23.91
C SER A 600 17.23 -15.60 -22.76
N LEU A 601 16.01 -16.12 -22.96
CA LEU A 601 15.00 -16.19 -21.91
C LEU A 601 15.40 -17.14 -20.78
N ARG A 602 16.03 -18.28 -21.11
CA ARG A 602 16.51 -19.23 -20.09
C ARG A 602 17.69 -18.70 -19.28
N GLU A 603 18.53 -17.85 -19.85
CA GLU A 603 19.64 -17.21 -19.12
C GLU A 603 19.16 -16.10 -18.18
N SER A 604 18.09 -15.38 -18.54
CA SER A 604 17.51 -14.32 -17.70
C SER A 604 16.61 -14.84 -16.58
N HIS A 605 16.73 -14.28 -15.38
CA HIS A 605 15.84 -14.62 -14.25
C HIS A 605 14.36 -14.28 -14.56
N VAL A 606 14.10 -13.10 -15.10
CA VAL A 606 12.74 -12.66 -15.47
C VAL A 606 12.23 -13.42 -16.71
N GLY A 607 13.12 -13.69 -17.67
CA GLY A 607 12.79 -14.51 -18.84
C GLY A 607 12.36 -15.93 -18.47
N ARG A 608 13.04 -16.57 -17.51
CA ARG A 608 12.65 -17.88 -16.97
C ARG A 608 11.27 -17.85 -16.31
N ALA A 609 10.89 -16.74 -15.69
CA ALA A 609 9.56 -16.58 -15.11
C ALA A 609 8.48 -16.55 -16.20
N VAL A 610 8.65 -15.72 -17.23
CA VAL A 610 7.74 -15.67 -18.39
C VAL A 610 7.65 -17.04 -19.07
N TRP A 611 8.80 -17.70 -19.30
CA TRP A 611 8.86 -19.04 -19.92
C TRP A 611 7.99 -20.07 -19.16
N ARG A 612 8.04 -20.04 -17.83
CA ARG A 612 7.25 -20.90 -16.96
C ARG A 612 5.77 -20.53 -17.02
N ASN A 613 5.44 -19.26 -16.89
CA ASN A 613 4.06 -18.76 -16.86
C ASN A 613 3.33 -19.06 -18.17
N TRP A 614 4.02 -18.94 -19.30
CA TRP A 614 3.51 -19.26 -20.64
C TRP A 614 3.58 -20.76 -20.99
N LYS A 615 4.02 -21.61 -20.05
CA LYS A 615 4.12 -23.06 -20.22
C LYS A 615 4.91 -23.45 -21.48
N MET A 616 6.00 -22.72 -21.77
CA MET A 616 6.73 -22.83 -23.04
C MET A 616 7.45 -24.18 -23.22
N ASP A 617 7.79 -24.88 -22.13
CA ASP A 617 8.28 -26.26 -22.22
C ASP A 617 7.22 -27.22 -22.80
N LEU A 618 5.95 -27.02 -22.44
CA LEU A 618 4.83 -27.78 -23.02
C LEU A 618 4.63 -27.38 -24.49
N TYR A 619 4.70 -26.08 -24.81
CA TYR A 619 4.62 -25.60 -26.19
C TYR A 619 5.67 -26.26 -27.11
N LYS A 620 6.93 -26.34 -26.66
CA LYS A 620 8.02 -26.95 -27.44
C LYS A 620 7.91 -28.46 -27.58
N ARG A 621 7.58 -29.17 -26.49
CA ARG A 621 7.59 -30.65 -26.48
C ARG A 621 6.29 -31.25 -27.02
N ARG A 622 5.15 -30.62 -26.70
CA ARG A 622 3.80 -31.09 -26.99
C ARG A 622 2.91 -29.91 -27.40
N ARG A 623 3.22 -29.32 -28.55
CA ARG A 623 2.49 -28.15 -29.08
C ARG A 623 0.98 -28.35 -29.13
N ARG A 624 0.51 -29.54 -29.50
CA ARG A 624 -0.94 -29.86 -29.53
C ARG A 624 -1.60 -29.73 -28.17
N ASP A 625 -0.98 -30.31 -27.13
CA ASP A 625 -1.49 -30.25 -25.75
C ASP A 625 -1.54 -28.80 -25.25
N TRP A 626 -0.47 -28.02 -25.52
CA TRP A 626 -0.43 -26.60 -25.19
C TRP A 626 -1.53 -25.80 -25.90
N VAL A 627 -1.79 -26.05 -27.19
CA VAL A 627 -2.86 -25.36 -27.94
C VAL A 627 -4.23 -25.68 -27.37
N VAL A 628 -4.48 -26.94 -27.01
CA VAL A 628 -5.74 -27.37 -26.39
C VAL A 628 -5.94 -26.68 -25.04
N GLU A 629 -4.95 -26.74 -24.15
CA GLU A 629 -4.99 -26.10 -22.84
C GLU A 629 -5.13 -24.57 -22.94
N SER A 630 -4.38 -23.95 -23.84
CA SER A 630 -4.43 -22.52 -24.13
C SER A 630 -5.81 -22.08 -24.65
N ARG A 631 -6.45 -22.87 -25.53
CA ARG A 631 -7.81 -22.58 -26.01
C ARG A 631 -8.86 -22.76 -24.92
N GLN A 632 -8.72 -23.77 -24.08
CA GLN A 632 -9.61 -24.01 -22.94
C GLN A 632 -9.53 -22.85 -21.94
N GLU A 633 -8.32 -22.42 -21.58
CA GLU A 633 -8.12 -21.29 -20.66
C GLU A 633 -8.54 -19.94 -21.25
N ALA A 634 -8.38 -19.73 -22.56
CA ALA A 634 -8.82 -18.50 -23.21
C ALA A 634 -10.36 -18.39 -23.29
N GLY A 635 -11.07 -19.52 -23.28
CA GLY A 635 -12.51 -19.57 -23.54
C GLY A 635 -12.89 -19.24 -24.99
N SER A 636 -14.05 -19.74 -25.43
CA SER A 636 -14.55 -19.58 -26.81
C SER A 636 -15.43 -18.35 -27.05
N ASP A 637 -15.71 -17.54 -26.03
CA ASP A 637 -16.77 -16.52 -26.08
C ASP A 637 -16.39 -15.18 -26.75
N GLY A 638 -15.17 -15.04 -27.27
CA GLY A 638 -14.69 -13.72 -27.74
C GLY A 638 -14.85 -13.42 -29.23
N PHE A 639 -14.86 -14.43 -30.11
CA PHE A 639 -14.89 -14.20 -31.56
C PHE A 639 -15.24 -15.50 -32.30
N MET A 640 -16.50 -15.65 -32.71
CA MET A 640 -16.86 -16.63 -33.74
C MET A 640 -16.17 -16.20 -35.04
N SER A 641 -15.20 -16.99 -35.51
CA SER A 641 -14.68 -16.84 -36.87
C SER A 641 -15.84 -16.87 -37.87
N PHE A 642 -15.82 -15.99 -38.87
CA PHE A 642 -16.73 -16.11 -40.01
C PHE A 642 -16.67 -17.55 -40.54
N PRO A 643 -17.81 -18.21 -40.83
CA PRO A 643 -17.79 -19.57 -41.31
C PRO A 643 -16.93 -19.66 -42.57
N GLU A 644 -15.84 -20.40 -42.45
CA GLU A 644 -15.04 -20.83 -43.58
C GLU A 644 -15.97 -21.60 -44.50
N VAL A 645 -16.04 -21.22 -45.78
CA VAL A 645 -16.90 -21.87 -46.76
C VAL A 645 -16.30 -23.25 -47.04
N GLU A 646 -16.66 -24.25 -46.24
CA GLU A 646 -16.36 -25.64 -46.53
C GLU A 646 -17.01 -25.99 -47.88
N LYS A 647 -16.16 -26.39 -48.82
CA LYS A 647 -16.57 -26.96 -50.10
C LYS A 647 -17.44 -28.18 -49.82
N LEU A 648 -18.71 -28.08 -50.22
CA LEU A 648 -19.62 -29.22 -50.26
C LEU A 648 -19.15 -30.20 -51.35
N GLU A 649 -18.58 -31.32 -50.91
CA GLU A 649 -18.56 -32.53 -51.74
C GLU A 649 -19.98 -33.12 -51.77
N LEU A 650 -20.49 -33.35 -52.98
CA LEU A 650 -21.79 -33.95 -53.23
C LEU A 650 -21.69 -35.48 -53.06
N GLY A 651 -22.31 -35.99 -51.99
CA GLY A 651 -22.62 -37.40 -51.81
C GLY A 651 -24.04 -37.71 -52.30
N ASP A 652 -24.13 -38.68 -53.20
CA ASP A 652 -25.34 -39.26 -53.77
C ASP A 652 -26.07 -40.09 -52.70
N ASP A 653 -27.14 -39.53 -52.12
CA ASP A 653 -28.33 -40.26 -51.66
C ASP A 653 -29.23 -39.32 -50.84
N GLY A 654 -30.33 -38.91 -51.47
CA GLY A 654 -31.25 -37.88 -50.98
C GLY A 654 -32.04 -38.24 -49.72
N LYS A 655 -31.42 -38.17 -48.54
CA LYS A 655 -32.12 -38.12 -47.24
C LYS A 655 -31.50 -37.10 -46.28
N VAL A 656 -32.28 -36.06 -45.97
CA VAL A 656 -31.94 -35.02 -44.99
C VAL A 656 -32.10 -35.57 -43.56
N ALA A 657 -31.00 -35.71 -42.82
CA ALA A 657 -31.03 -35.98 -41.38
C ALA A 657 -31.17 -34.67 -40.60
N ASN A 658 -32.33 -34.49 -39.97
CA ASN A 658 -32.63 -33.33 -39.14
C ASN A 658 -32.05 -33.54 -37.73
N LYS A 659 -30.96 -32.87 -37.38
CA LYS A 659 -30.48 -32.74 -35.99
C LYS A 659 -30.31 -31.27 -35.63
N VAL A 660 -31.41 -30.67 -35.18
CA VAL A 660 -31.39 -29.37 -34.48
C VAL A 660 -31.06 -29.64 -33.02
N LYS A 661 -29.88 -29.23 -32.55
CA LYS A 661 -29.63 -29.00 -31.12
C LYS A 661 -30.22 -27.63 -30.77
N VAL A 662 -31.33 -27.64 -30.05
CA VAL A 662 -31.99 -26.44 -29.51
C VAL A 662 -31.17 -25.94 -28.33
N GLY A 663 -30.63 -24.72 -28.45
CA GLY A 663 -29.89 -24.06 -27.37
C GLY A 663 -28.99 -22.94 -27.88
N GLY A 664 -29.54 -21.94 -28.58
CA GLY A 664 -28.79 -20.77 -29.04
C GLY A 664 -29.72 -19.72 -29.68
N HIS A 665 -29.52 -18.44 -29.36
CA HIS A 665 -30.26 -17.33 -29.96
C HIS A 665 -30.05 -17.33 -31.49
N MET A 666 -31.14 -17.52 -32.26
CA MET A 666 -31.06 -17.56 -33.72
C MET A 666 -30.51 -16.25 -34.31
N SER A 667 -29.54 -16.39 -35.22
CA SER A 667 -28.89 -15.27 -35.91
C SER A 667 -29.86 -14.51 -36.83
N ALA A 668 -29.58 -13.24 -37.11
CA ALA A 668 -30.36 -12.42 -38.04
C ALA A 668 -30.47 -13.06 -39.44
N ILE A 669 -29.45 -13.80 -39.87
CA ILE A 669 -29.43 -14.52 -41.15
C ILE A 669 -30.32 -15.78 -41.11
N GLU A 670 -30.36 -16.50 -39.98
CA GLU A 670 -31.31 -17.60 -39.80
C GLU A 670 -32.75 -17.11 -39.77
N LYS A 671 -33.01 -15.99 -39.08
CA LYS A 671 -34.33 -15.34 -39.11
C LYS A 671 -34.72 -14.89 -40.53
N ALA A 672 -33.76 -14.41 -41.32
CA ALA A 672 -33.99 -14.04 -42.72
C ALA A 672 -34.24 -15.27 -43.62
N ARG A 673 -33.50 -16.37 -43.44
CA ARG A 673 -33.70 -17.63 -44.17
C ARG A 673 -35.01 -18.31 -43.81
N ILE A 674 -35.40 -18.30 -42.53
CA ILE A 674 -36.70 -18.82 -42.08
C ILE A 674 -37.84 -17.98 -42.65
N LYS A 675 -37.72 -16.64 -42.64
CA LYS A 675 -38.71 -15.77 -43.29
C LYS A 675 -38.80 -16.01 -44.80
N PHE A 676 -37.67 -16.26 -45.47
CA PHE A 676 -37.66 -16.56 -46.90
C PHE A 676 -38.26 -17.94 -47.21
N ALA A 677 -37.95 -18.95 -46.42
CA ALA A 677 -38.53 -20.29 -46.53
C ALA A 677 -40.05 -20.28 -46.29
N GLN A 678 -40.51 -19.58 -45.25
CA GLN A 678 -41.94 -19.40 -44.96
C GLN A 678 -42.67 -18.60 -46.04
N LYS A 679 -42.00 -17.62 -46.67
CA LYS A 679 -42.56 -16.89 -47.82
C LYS A 679 -42.71 -17.80 -49.04
N LYS A 680 -41.71 -18.64 -49.31
CA LYS A 680 -41.73 -19.61 -50.42
C LYS A 680 -42.75 -20.72 -50.21
N GLU A 681 -42.95 -21.20 -48.98
CA GLU A 681 -44.04 -22.13 -48.64
C GLU A 681 -45.43 -21.50 -48.82
N LYS A 682 -45.61 -20.24 -48.43
CA LYS A 682 -46.86 -19.51 -48.66
C LYS A 682 -47.15 -19.29 -50.15
N GLU A 683 -46.13 -18.98 -50.95
CA GLU A 683 -46.26 -18.87 -52.41
C GLU A 683 -46.57 -20.22 -53.08
N ASN A 684 -45.98 -21.32 -52.61
CA ASN A 684 -46.29 -22.66 -53.10
C ASN A 684 -47.69 -23.14 -52.66
N ALA A 685 -48.14 -22.79 -51.46
CA ALA A 685 -49.49 -23.07 -50.99
C ALA A 685 -50.56 -22.24 -51.74
N ALA A 686 -50.23 -21.01 -52.14
CA ALA A 686 -51.10 -20.19 -52.99
C ALA A 686 -51.24 -20.77 -54.40
N LYS A 687 -50.13 -21.21 -55.03
CA LYS A 687 -50.13 -21.90 -56.33
C LYS A 687 -50.83 -23.26 -56.30
N GLY A 688 -50.77 -23.96 -55.16
CA GLY A 688 -51.52 -25.19 -54.92
C GLY A 688 -53.04 -24.94 -54.84
N LYS A 689 -53.47 -23.86 -54.21
CA LYS A 689 -54.90 -23.47 -54.14
C LYS A 689 -55.46 -23.00 -55.48
N GLU A 690 -54.68 -22.30 -56.31
CA GLU A 690 -55.07 -21.96 -57.69
C GLU A 690 -55.25 -23.21 -58.58
N ARG A 691 -54.39 -24.22 -58.43
CA ARG A 691 -54.53 -25.49 -59.16
C ARG A 691 -55.75 -26.31 -58.73
N VAL A 692 -56.15 -26.25 -57.46
CA VAL A 692 -57.37 -26.92 -56.96
C VAL A 692 -58.63 -26.15 -57.35
N ALA A 693 -58.59 -24.81 -57.38
CA ALA A 693 -59.70 -23.99 -57.86
C ALA A 693 -59.96 -24.16 -59.37
N SER A 694 -58.92 -24.40 -60.18
CA SER A 694 -59.07 -24.64 -61.63
C SER A 694 -59.48 -26.08 -61.99
N ALA A 695 -59.52 -27.01 -61.02
CA ALA A 695 -59.91 -28.40 -61.23
C ALA A 695 -61.36 -28.71 -60.77
N VAL A 696 -62.08 -27.72 -60.21
CA VAL A 696 -63.50 -27.83 -59.80
C VAL A 696 -64.43 -27.01 -60.73
N ALA A 697 -63.88 -26.48 -61.83
CA ALA A 697 -64.63 -25.85 -62.92
C ALA A 697 -64.27 -26.50 -64.26
N VAL A 698 -64.61 -27.79 -64.38
CA VAL A 698 -64.86 -28.51 -65.65
C VAL A 698 -66.07 -29.41 -65.42
#